data_AF-A0A2S3QPW3-F1
#
_entry.id   AF-A0A2S3QPW3-F1
#
_cell.length_a   1.000
_cell.length_b   1.000
_cell.length_c   1.000
_cell.angle_alpha   90.00
_cell.angle_beta   90.00
_cell.angle_gamma   90.00
#
_symmetry.space_group_name_H-M   'P 1'
#
loop_
_entity.id
_entity.type
_entity.pdbx_description
1 polymer ?
#
loop_
_entity_poly.entity_id
_entity_poly.type
_entity_poly.pdbx_seq_one_letter_code
_entity_poly.pdbx_strand_id
1 'polypeptide(L)'
;MMRGFLFLFLITFTAHAKIKWHDWQHQELNNLITPLTTIDLNNRASCAIDSKKPTTSIFIFLNNTIPAKAAYRLANRTGQDKTVVVKELIRDYRNKVTRLIYEIHQKLIHQELPLLPYLDSENNIPVKYQRILKECYGKLECPKLNNYMDVLWTNSHKLKHRLYDSFEDNNYIQKKYINDDETFKCIRIKKFGPLQANLFGQKPSVQDLNRIAQELLDLDERVTDCRLEDIDQIDNLQVSGYQFDIKGIKEKYWEKDIGFDYWNSMKLYFAWAMKNLKVENSKYEQIIRNSNTQDYILFSPSGCKSDMIPACNNKRLAENSFREFSRKNFEKDALELDILAPISEGVQNDLLKDPFASVNKDILDIGSYDDADKWIEHIFKNQTQTKNYVKNKLIDSLTFFTLVRNRLRAEEVQDQLAFYFRNLDGNTIKNDLYYLCAEASVISDDVFSFTKKHIEGLKGTDLIDNLDLIFSKKPYDEVIDYYKSLMDETRAFCKSLDQKNIWNNEFDIEYEGFHQWYIDKTRAAKTFETFPEKHYESDALSQDFITYENGDIICRSISHCLRKSIINIIETSRASYYGDLFWKAKFSQASADLFNPYADRVSCKVYDPYFKTKQVMTQFVSDIGQGLMSWFTPGVLYTRVSLTPGYVTSFNKMIKDGQIEFNKDYEKTKVNVELITEFGPLIGVPCALSITGSTKSPTNLYHFRGISVGACFDRSGGDIIANSGSDISSKDPSRRAACAACRINFEGISNTLTYFNSKLGPFFYVARAIYSLYKGLTDFDNIPRRWELDLDKLKTTYQRFGEIPKSCRSSLLNGNHCLSNQDEKMAVEKVLDQNFTITASKRVVNGYKFKVSECKNELTVRVEQNFARLFSSCEK
;
A
#
# COMPACT_ATOMS: atom_id res chain seq x y z
N MET A 1 7.65 -58.28 73.25
CA MET A 1 6.43 -58.50 72.42
C MET A 1 6.14 -57.23 71.66
N MET A 2 6.74 -57.13 70.47
CA MET A 2 6.75 -55.96 69.62
C MET A 2 6.77 -56.52 68.20
N ARG A 3 5.58 -56.73 67.61
CA ARG A 3 5.32 -57.17 66.22
C ARG A 3 3.82 -57.45 66.12
N GLY A 4 3.07 -56.50 65.58
CA GLY A 4 1.63 -56.71 65.37
C GLY A 4 0.89 -55.52 64.75
N PHE A 5 1.36 -54.29 64.98
CA PHE A 5 0.59 -53.10 64.59
C PHE A 5 1.13 -52.28 63.42
N LEU A 6 2.31 -52.60 62.87
CA LEU A 6 2.94 -51.79 61.81
C LEU A 6 2.82 -52.35 60.39
N PHE A 7 2.23 -53.54 60.21
CA PHE A 7 2.15 -54.19 58.89
C PHE A 7 0.81 -54.02 58.16
N LEU A 8 -0.20 -53.42 58.80
CA LEU A 8 -1.52 -53.23 58.18
C LEU A 8 -1.75 -51.85 57.53
N PHE A 9 -0.82 -50.90 57.68
CA PHE A 9 -0.94 -49.57 57.08
C PHE A 9 -0.07 -49.37 55.82
N LEU A 10 0.75 -50.36 55.43
CA LEU A 10 1.66 -50.28 54.28
C LEU A 10 1.22 -51.15 53.08
N ILE A 11 0.07 -51.81 53.13
CA ILE A 11 -0.42 -52.70 52.05
C ILE A 11 -1.74 -52.22 51.39
N THR A 12 -2.35 -51.11 51.84
CA THR A 12 -3.65 -50.65 51.30
C THR A 12 -3.68 -49.22 50.78
N PHE A 13 -2.55 -48.76 50.20
CA PHE A 13 -2.54 -47.58 49.32
C PHE A 13 -1.82 -47.81 47.98
N THR A 14 -1.85 -49.03 47.44
CA THR A 14 -1.91 -49.17 45.97
C THR A 14 -3.36 -48.97 45.54
N ALA A 15 -3.87 -47.76 45.77
CA ALA A 15 -5.06 -47.30 45.08
C ALA A 15 -4.71 -47.40 43.59
N HIS A 16 -5.23 -48.44 42.96
CA HIS A 16 -5.38 -48.52 41.52
C HIS A 16 -6.30 -47.37 41.13
N ALA A 17 -5.77 -46.15 41.07
CA ALA A 17 -6.27 -45.16 40.15
C ALA A 17 -6.12 -45.82 38.79
N LYS A 18 -7.21 -46.47 38.33
CA LYS A 18 -7.38 -46.81 36.93
C LYS A 18 -7.28 -45.48 36.19
N ILE A 19 -6.07 -45.08 35.82
CA ILE A 19 -5.84 -43.98 34.90
C ILE A 19 -6.52 -44.45 33.61
N LYS A 20 -7.73 -43.95 33.38
CA LYS A 20 -8.53 -44.31 32.21
C LYS A 20 -7.77 -43.86 30.96
N TRP A 21 -7.91 -44.62 29.89
CA TRP A 21 -7.54 -44.14 28.57
C TRP A 21 -8.34 -42.87 28.30
N HIS A 22 -7.65 -41.83 27.82
CA HIS A 22 -8.29 -40.61 27.35
C HIS A 22 -8.27 -40.65 25.84
N ASP A 23 -9.45 -40.84 25.26
CA ASP A 23 -9.66 -40.89 23.83
C ASP A 23 -9.52 -39.49 23.24
N TRP A 24 -8.85 -39.38 22.10
CA TRP A 24 -8.71 -38.14 21.35
C TRP A 24 -9.96 -37.96 20.49
N GLN A 25 -10.59 -36.78 20.55
CA GLN A 25 -11.95 -36.57 20.05
C GLN A 25 -12.05 -36.48 18.52
N HIS A 26 -11.02 -35.97 17.83
CA HIS A 26 -11.02 -35.83 16.37
C HIS A 26 -9.93 -36.67 15.70
N GLN A 27 -10.23 -37.96 15.51
CA GLN A 27 -9.31 -38.93 14.91
C GLN A 27 -9.11 -38.76 13.40
N GLU A 28 -9.97 -37.99 12.72
CA GLU A 28 -9.89 -37.77 11.26
C GLU A 28 -8.79 -36.77 10.87
N LEU A 29 -8.40 -35.87 11.78
CA LEU A 29 -7.35 -34.88 11.54
C LEU A 29 -5.98 -35.53 11.26
N ASN A 30 -5.78 -36.80 11.61
CA ASN A 30 -4.47 -37.43 11.62
C ASN A 30 -3.80 -37.57 10.24
N ASN A 31 -4.58 -37.69 9.16
CA ASN A 31 -4.06 -37.81 7.80
C ASN A 31 -3.80 -36.47 7.11
N LEU A 32 -4.17 -35.34 7.74
CA LEU A 32 -4.04 -34.02 7.15
C LEU A 32 -2.61 -33.50 7.30
N ILE A 33 -1.82 -33.63 6.23
CA ILE A 33 -0.53 -32.94 6.09
C ILE A 33 -0.82 -31.46 5.89
N THR A 34 -0.38 -30.61 6.82
CA THR A 34 -0.68 -29.18 6.74
C THR A 34 0.20 -28.50 5.67
N PRO A 35 -0.40 -27.85 4.65
CA PRO A 35 0.34 -27.09 3.66
C PRO A 35 0.96 -25.83 4.28
N LEU A 36 0.39 -25.32 5.37
CA LEU A 36 0.89 -24.17 6.10
C LEU A 36 1.40 -24.68 7.45
N THR A 37 2.64 -24.35 7.84
CA THR A 37 3.20 -24.82 9.13
C THR A 37 2.99 -23.77 10.23
N THR A 38 3.18 -22.49 9.90
CA THR A 38 3.07 -21.37 10.84
C THR A 38 2.29 -20.21 10.21
N ILE A 39 1.47 -19.54 11.02
CA ILE A 39 0.77 -18.31 10.68
C ILE A 39 1.29 -17.20 11.60
N ASP A 40 1.91 -16.18 11.01
CA ASP A 40 2.35 -14.98 11.71
C ASP A 40 1.21 -13.97 11.78
N LEU A 41 0.85 -13.56 13.00
CA LEU A 41 -0.24 -12.64 13.26
C LEU A 41 0.30 -11.37 13.89
N ASN A 42 -0.07 -10.24 13.29
CA ASN A 42 0.44 -8.94 13.66
C ASN A 42 -0.71 -7.98 13.92
N ASN A 43 -0.60 -7.19 14.99
CA ASN A 43 -1.48 -6.03 15.14
C ASN A 43 -1.02 -4.88 14.23
N ARG A 44 -1.83 -3.81 14.15
CA ARG A 44 -1.53 -2.63 13.34
C ARG A 44 -0.09 -2.11 13.48
N ALA A 45 0.36 -1.83 14.69
CA ALA A 45 1.68 -1.24 14.90
C ALA A 45 2.83 -2.20 14.52
N SER A 46 2.66 -3.51 14.74
CA SER A 46 3.64 -4.52 14.29
C SER A 46 3.62 -4.66 12.77
N CYS A 47 2.43 -4.66 12.16
CA CYS A 47 2.25 -4.71 10.71
C CYS A 47 2.98 -3.56 10.01
N ALA A 48 2.87 -2.34 10.57
CA ALA A 48 3.60 -1.17 10.09
C ALA A 48 5.12 -1.23 10.30
N ILE A 49 5.62 -2.02 11.25
CA ILE A 49 7.07 -2.27 11.37
C ILE A 49 7.50 -3.31 10.33
N ASP A 50 6.71 -4.37 10.17
CA ASP A 50 6.98 -5.45 9.23
C ASP A 50 6.83 -5.02 7.78
N SER A 51 6.09 -3.95 7.48
CA SER A 51 5.97 -3.41 6.12
C SER A 51 7.30 -3.00 5.51
N LYS A 52 8.30 -2.68 6.34
CA LYS A 52 9.67 -2.38 5.90
C LYS A 52 10.55 -3.60 5.65
N LYS A 53 10.01 -4.80 5.85
CA LYS A 53 10.78 -6.05 5.78
C LYS A 53 10.37 -6.87 4.56
N PRO A 54 11.30 -7.66 4.00
CA PRO A 54 10.99 -8.50 2.86
C PRO A 54 10.09 -9.68 3.26
N THR A 55 9.05 -9.93 2.49
CA THR A 55 8.14 -11.07 2.70
C THR A 55 8.84 -12.40 2.42
N THR A 56 8.45 -13.46 3.11
CA THR A 56 8.82 -14.86 2.78
C THR A 56 7.69 -15.59 2.05
N SER A 57 6.54 -14.94 1.88
CA SER A 57 5.34 -15.51 1.27
C SER A 57 4.72 -14.53 0.28
N ILE A 58 4.36 -15.00 -0.91
CA ILE A 58 3.75 -14.18 -1.96
C ILE A 58 2.57 -14.91 -2.60
N PHE A 59 1.48 -14.18 -2.81
CA PHE A 59 0.40 -14.62 -3.66
C PHE A 59 0.69 -14.27 -5.11
N ILE A 60 0.29 -15.15 -6.02
CA ILE A 60 0.34 -14.93 -7.46
C ILE A 60 -1.05 -15.18 -8.02
N PHE A 61 -1.65 -14.11 -8.52
CA PHE A 61 -2.97 -14.13 -9.14
C PHE A 61 -2.82 -14.10 -10.66
N LEU A 62 -3.46 -15.03 -11.34
CA LEU A 62 -3.44 -15.15 -12.80
C LEU A 62 -4.80 -14.82 -13.38
N ASN A 63 -4.80 -14.07 -14.48
CA ASN A 63 -5.94 -13.93 -15.37
C ASN A 63 -5.64 -14.65 -16.70
N ASN A 64 -6.48 -15.64 -17.00
CA ASN A 64 -6.35 -16.58 -18.11
C ASN A 64 -7.15 -16.13 -19.35
N THR A 65 -7.82 -14.98 -19.31
CA THR A 65 -8.75 -14.53 -20.36
C THR A 65 -8.05 -14.33 -21.71
N ILE A 66 -6.85 -13.76 -21.74
CA ILE A 66 -6.08 -13.59 -22.98
C ILE A 66 -5.67 -14.95 -23.57
N PRO A 67 -4.96 -15.82 -22.83
CA PRO A 67 -4.59 -17.13 -23.37
C PRO A 67 -5.84 -17.94 -23.79
N ALA A 68 -6.94 -17.86 -23.05
CA ALA A 68 -8.21 -18.50 -23.40
C ALA A 68 -8.81 -17.96 -24.71
N LYS A 69 -8.82 -16.64 -24.92
CA LYS A 69 -9.27 -16.04 -26.21
C LYS A 69 -8.41 -16.47 -27.38
N ALA A 70 -7.09 -16.59 -27.18
CA ALA A 70 -6.18 -17.08 -28.21
C ALA A 70 -6.44 -18.56 -28.53
N ALA A 71 -6.61 -19.40 -27.49
CA ALA A 71 -6.99 -20.80 -27.61
C ALA A 71 -8.31 -20.99 -28.37
N TYR A 72 -9.33 -20.20 -28.00
CA TYR A 72 -10.64 -20.22 -28.65
C TYR A 72 -10.54 -19.89 -30.14
N ARG A 73 -9.77 -18.86 -30.50
CA ARG A 73 -9.54 -18.47 -31.90
C ARG A 73 -8.78 -19.56 -32.67
N LEU A 74 -7.81 -20.21 -32.05
CA LEU A 74 -7.10 -21.34 -32.63
C LEU A 74 -8.08 -22.49 -32.92
N ALA A 75 -8.82 -22.94 -31.90
CA ALA A 75 -9.79 -24.03 -32.03
C ALA A 75 -10.83 -23.76 -33.12
N ASN A 76 -11.31 -22.51 -33.20
CA ASN A 76 -12.27 -22.10 -34.24
C ASN A 76 -11.67 -22.14 -35.66
N ARG A 77 -10.36 -21.91 -35.80
CA ARG A 77 -9.65 -21.98 -37.10
C ARG A 77 -9.27 -23.41 -37.47
N THR A 78 -8.97 -24.26 -36.49
CA THR A 78 -8.52 -25.64 -36.71
C THR A 78 -9.66 -26.67 -36.70
N GLY A 79 -10.89 -26.26 -36.40
CA GLY A 79 -12.05 -27.14 -36.31
C GLY A 79 -12.03 -28.08 -35.10
N GLN A 80 -11.22 -27.78 -34.08
CA GLN A 80 -11.10 -28.56 -32.85
C GLN A 80 -12.16 -28.17 -31.81
N ASP A 81 -12.37 -29.02 -30.81
CA ASP A 81 -13.25 -28.72 -29.67
C ASP A 81 -12.72 -27.50 -28.90
N LYS A 82 -13.54 -26.45 -28.84
CA LYS A 82 -13.18 -25.17 -28.22
C LYS A 82 -12.93 -25.30 -26.73
N THR A 83 -13.73 -26.11 -26.03
CA THR A 83 -13.65 -26.28 -24.58
C THR A 83 -12.39 -27.04 -24.21
N VAL A 84 -12.08 -28.12 -24.94
CA VAL A 84 -10.90 -28.94 -24.69
C VAL A 84 -9.62 -28.12 -24.93
N VAL A 85 -9.51 -27.45 -26.09
CA VAL A 85 -8.32 -26.64 -26.43
C VAL A 85 -8.11 -25.49 -25.44
N VAL A 86 -9.20 -24.83 -25.00
CA VAL A 86 -9.11 -23.76 -24.00
C VAL A 86 -8.62 -24.31 -22.65
N LYS A 87 -9.19 -25.43 -22.18
CA LYS A 87 -8.77 -26.08 -20.92
C LYS A 87 -7.32 -26.54 -20.95
N GLU A 88 -6.89 -27.20 -22.03
CA GLU A 88 -5.49 -27.65 -22.19
C GLU A 88 -4.53 -26.45 -22.16
N LEU A 89 -4.81 -25.39 -22.92
CA LEU A 89 -3.94 -24.21 -22.95
C LEU A 89 -3.86 -23.51 -21.59
N ILE A 90 -5.00 -23.40 -20.86
CA ILE A 90 -5.02 -22.82 -19.52
C ILE A 90 -4.20 -23.67 -18.54
N ARG A 91 -4.33 -25.00 -18.59
CA ARG A 91 -3.52 -25.91 -17.77
C ARG A 91 -2.03 -25.67 -18.01
N ASP A 92 -1.61 -25.71 -19.27
CA ASP A 92 -0.21 -25.54 -19.67
C ASP A 92 0.32 -24.15 -19.27
N TYR A 93 -0.51 -23.10 -19.40
CA TYR A 93 -0.16 -21.75 -18.94
C TYR A 93 0.07 -21.69 -17.42
N ARG A 94 -0.85 -22.26 -16.63
CA ARG A 94 -0.74 -22.30 -15.16
C ARG A 94 0.48 -23.08 -14.69
N ASN A 95 0.70 -24.26 -15.27
CA ASN A 95 1.84 -25.11 -14.93
C ASN A 95 3.17 -24.44 -15.33
N LYS A 96 3.21 -23.76 -16.49
CA LYS A 96 4.39 -22.98 -16.88
C LYS A 96 4.75 -21.91 -15.85
N VAL A 97 3.76 -21.17 -15.34
CA VAL A 97 3.98 -20.14 -14.32
C VAL A 97 4.55 -20.74 -13.04
N THR A 98 3.88 -21.75 -12.47
CA THR A 98 4.30 -22.36 -11.19
C THR A 98 5.66 -23.04 -11.30
N ARG A 99 5.93 -23.70 -12.43
CA ARG A 99 7.21 -24.36 -12.70
C ARG A 99 8.36 -23.38 -12.89
N LEU A 100 8.16 -22.28 -13.61
CA LEU A 100 9.19 -21.27 -13.79
C LEU A 100 9.63 -20.63 -12.46
N ILE A 101 8.67 -20.34 -11.58
CA ILE A 101 8.98 -19.79 -10.26
C ILE A 101 9.82 -20.78 -9.45
N TYR A 102 9.43 -22.07 -9.48
CA TYR A 102 10.21 -23.12 -8.84
C TYR A 102 11.63 -23.21 -9.42
N GLU A 103 11.79 -23.27 -10.75
CA GLU A 103 13.10 -23.37 -11.39
C GLU A 103 14.00 -22.17 -11.08
N ILE A 104 13.46 -20.95 -11.12
CA ILE A 104 14.19 -19.74 -10.74
C ILE A 104 14.60 -19.81 -9.26
N HIS A 105 13.70 -20.18 -8.36
CA HIS A 105 14.00 -20.34 -6.95
C HIS A 105 15.14 -21.33 -6.72
N GLN A 106 15.06 -22.51 -7.34
CA GLN A 106 16.09 -23.54 -7.23
C GLN A 106 17.44 -23.04 -7.73
N LYS A 107 17.48 -22.34 -8.87
CA LYS A 107 18.72 -21.78 -9.40
C LYS A 107 19.34 -20.71 -8.49
N LEU A 108 18.53 -19.89 -7.84
CA LEU A 108 19.01 -18.88 -6.88
C LEU A 108 19.57 -19.55 -5.61
N ILE A 109 18.88 -20.55 -5.07
CA ILE A 109 19.30 -21.31 -3.87
C ILE A 109 20.59 -22.10 -4.12
N HIS A 110 20.72 -22.71 -5.30
CA HIS A 110 21.89 -23.48 -5.69
C HIS A 110 23.08 -22.62 -6.15
N GLN A 111 22.96 -21.29 -6.10
CA GLN A 111 23.98 -20.33 -6.57
C GLN A 111 24.28 -20.44 -8.08
N GLU A 112 23.38 -21.04 -8.85
CA GLU A 112 23.49 -21.12 -10.32
C GLU A 112 23.12 -19.79 -10.97
N LEU A 113 22.23 -19.02 -10.34
CA LEU A 113 21.92 -17.65 -10.71
C LEU A 113 22.33 -16.68 -9.60
N PRO A 114 22.92 -15.53 -9.94
CA PRO A 114 23.15 -14.47 -8.98
C PRO A 114 21.84 -13.75 -8.64
N LEU A 115 21.80 -13.17 -7.45
CA LEU A 115 20.87 -12.12 -7.11
C LEU A 115 21.21 -10.87 -7.95
N LEU A 116 20.17 -10.24 -8.48
CA LEU A 116 20.16 -8.98 -9.17
C LEU A 116 19.58 -7.93 -8.22
N PRO A 117 20.43 -7.15 -7.52
CA PRO A 117 19.96 -6.19 -6.53
C PRO A 117 19.10 -5.09 -7.15
N TYR A 118 18.32 -4.39 -6.33
CA TYR A 118 17.70 -3.13 -6.76
C TYR A 118 18.75 -1.99 -6.72
N LEU A 119 18.45 -0.86 -7.37
CA LEU A 119 19.42 0.22 -7.61
C LEU A 119 19.95 0.90 -6.33
N ASP A 120 19.21 0.82 -5.23
CA ASP A 120 19.55 1.41 -3.94
C ASP A 120 19.96 0.35 -2.90
N SER A 121 20.32 -0.86 -3.36
CA SER A 121 20.71 -1.95 -2.46
C SER A 121 22.00 -1.65 -1.72
N GLU A 122 22.06 -2.09 -0.45
CA GLU A 122 23.29 -2.09 0.35
C GLU A 122 24.30 -3.14 -0.16
N ASN A 123 23.84 -4.13 -0.94
CA ASN A 123 24.71 -5.10 -1.58
C ASN A 123 25.42 -4.52 -2.80
N ASN A 124 26.53 -5.16 -3.19
CA ASN A 124 27.26 -4.80 -4.40
C ASN A 124 26.34 -4.87 -5.63
N ILE A 125 26.21 -3.78 -6.38
CA ILE A 125 25.40 -3.73 -7.60
C ILE A 125 26.34 -3.94 -8.79
N PRO A 126 26.16 -5.01 -9.57
CA PRO A 126 27.02 -5.28 -10.73
C PRO A 126 27.02 -4.13 -11.75
N VAL A 127 28.19 -3.74 -12.25
CA VAL A 127 28.38 -2.49 -13.00
C VAL A 127 27.60 -2.49 -14.31
N LYS A 128 27.67 -3.58 -15.08
CA LYS A 128 26.98 -3.69 -16.38
C LYS A 128 25.48 -3.73 -16.18
N TYR A 129 24.99 -4.47 -15.20
CA TYR A 129 23.59 -4.52 -14.80
C TYR A 129 23.06 -3.15 -14.38
N GLN A 130 23.78 -2.41 -13.53
CA GLN A 130 23.36 -1.06 -13.10
C GLN A 130 23.19 -0.12 -14.28
N ARG A 131 24.14 -0.13 -15.24
CA ARG A 131 24.06 0.67 -16.46
C ARG A 131 22.85 0.28 -17.30
N ILE A 132 22.63 -1.01 -17.51
CA ILE A 132 21.49 -1.51 -18.30
C ILE A 132 20.17 -1.10 -17.65
N LEU A 133 20.01 -1.26 -16.33
CA LEU A 133 18.80 -0.85 -15.64
C LEU A 133 18.50 0.64 -15.81
N LYS A 134 19.51 1.51 -15.67
CA LYS A 134 19.35 2.96 -15.89
C LYS A 134 18.92 3.27 -17.32
N GLU A 135 19.46 2.57 -18.31
CA GLU A 135 19.09 2.75 -19.73
C GLU A 135 17.70 2.19 -20.09
N CYS A 136 17.25 1.16 -19.38
CA CYS A 136 15.96 0.49 -19.59
C CYS A 136 14.81 1.10 -18.76
N TYR A 137 15.10 1.98 -17.81
CA TYR A 137 14.09 2.53 -16.91
C TYR A 137 13.01 3.28 -17.70
N GLY A 138 11.74 2.99 -17.42
CA GLY A 138 10.59 3.62 -18.07
C GLY A 138 10.28 3.13 -19.50
N LYS A 139 11.09 2.24 -20.09
CA LYS A 139 10.87 1.77 -21.47
C LYS A 139 10.00 0.53 -21.53
N LEU A 140 9.05 0.51 -22.47
CA LEU A 140 8.21 -0.65 -22.74
C LEU A 140 9.02 -1.84 -23.29
N GLU A 141 10.08 -1.59 -24.08
CA GLU A 141 11.02 -2.61 -24.58
C GLU A 141 12.48 -2.31 -24.21
N CYS A 142 13.23 -3.35 -23.81
CA CYS A 142 14.65 -3.26 -23.50
C CYS A 142 15.41 -4.52 -23.92
N PRO A 143 15.81 -4.61 -25.21
CA PRO A 143 16.57 -5.74 -25.74
C PRO A 143 17.89 -5.98 -25.00
N LYS A 144 18.54 -4.92 -24.49
CA LYS A 144 19.80 -5.05 -23.73
C LYS A 144 19.63 -5.84 -22.44
N LEU A 145 18.54 -5.61 -21.70
CA LEU A 145 18.23 -6.38 -20.50
C LEU A 145 17.91 -7.83 -20.86
N ASN A 146 17.13 -8.07 -21.91
CA ASN A 146 16.87 -9.43 -22.39
C ASN A 146 18.15 -10.21 -22.69
N ASN A 147 19.05 -9.61 -23.46
CA ASN A 147 20.33 -10.23 -23.81
C ASN A 147 21.18 -10.47 -22.55
N TYR A 148 21.15 -9.53 -21.60
CA TYR A 148 21.85 -9.69 -20.34
C TYR A 148 21.33 -10.89 -19.53
N MET A 149 20.01 -11.02 -19.41
CA MET A 149 19.35 -12.13 -18.71
C MET A 149 19.58 -13.47 -19.41
N ASP A 150 19.55 -13.50 -20.75
CA ASP A 150 19.83 -14.69 -21.55
C ASP A 150 21.25 -15.24 -21.32
N VAL A 151 22.24 -14.34 -21.24
CA VAL A 151 23.62 -14.72 -20.94
C VAL A 151 23.75 -15.26 -19.52
N LEU A 152 23.10 -14.65 -18.52
CA LEU A 152 23.11 -15.17 -17.15
C LEU A 152 22.45 -16.55 -17.07
N TRP A 153 21.30 -16.72 -17.71
CA TRP A 153 20.57 -17.98 -17.68
C TRP A 153 21.33 -19.11 -18.36
N THR A 154 21.79 -18.89 -19.60
CA THR A 154 22.51 -19.90 -20.39
C THR A 154 23.80 -20.36 -19.71
N ASN A 155 24.45 -19.47 -18.96
CA ASN A 155 25.69 -19.76 -18.26
C ASN A 155 25.51 -20.23 -16.80
N SER A 156 24.27 -20.39 -16.34
CA SER A 156 23.95 -20.70 -14.94
C SER A 156 24.64 -21.96 -14.39
N HIS A 157 24.96 -22.94 -15.26
CA HIS A 157 25.63 -24.18 -14.87
C HIS A 157 27.15 -24.19 -15.13
N LYS A 158 27.72 -23.18 -15.80
CA LYS A 158 29.07 -23.25 -16.40
C LYS A 158 30.06 -22.18 -15.92
N LEU A 159 29.59 -21.00 -15.52
CA LEU A 159 30.47 -19.86 -15.21
C LEU A 159 30.37 -19.42 -13.76
N LYS A 160 31.51 -19.00 -13.21
CA LYS A 160 31.51 -18.03 -12.11
C LYS A 160 31.07 -16.69 -12.71
N HIS A 161 29.78 -16.33 -12.63
CA HIS A 161 29.27 -15.08 -13.22
C HIS A 161 30.03 -13.83 -12.79
N ARG A 162 30.80 -13.90 -11.69
CA ARG A 162 31.80 -12.91 -11.28
C ARG A 162 32.66 -12.38 -12.44
N LEU A 163 33.02 -13.23 -13.41
CA LEU A 163 33.81 -12.84 -14.57
C LEU A 163 33.00 -12.10 -15.66
N TYR A 164 31.68 -12.22 -15.65
CA TYR A 164 30.79 -11.65 -16.65
C TYR A 164 30.34 -10.23 -16.29
N ASP A 165 30.01 -9.98 -15.03
CA ASP A 165 29.62 -8.67 -14.54
C ASP A 165 29.87 -8.54 -13.03
N SER A 166 31.06 -8.10 -12.62
CA SER A 166 31.50 -7.74 -11.25
C SER A 166 30.70 -8.27 -10.04
N PHE A 167 30.23 -9.53 -10.09
CA PHE A 167 29.41 -10.12 -9.04
C PHE A 167 30.31 -10.53 -7.89
N GLU A 168 29.87 -10.26 -6.69
CA GLU A 168 30.54 -10.60 -5.43
C GLU A 168 29.78 -11.71 -4.70
N ASP A 169 30.34 -12.19 -3.59
CA ASP A 169 29.72 -13.24 -2.77
C ASP A 169 28.35 -12.84 -2.19
N ASN A 170 28.15 -11.56 -1.88
CA ASN A 170 26.86 -11.03 -1.43
C ASN A 170 25.76 -11.09 -2.51
N ASN A 171 26.13 -11.25 -3.79
CA ASN A 171 25.18 -11.47 -4.87
C ASN A 171 24.72 -12.94 -4.97
N TYR A 172 25.08 -13.82 -4.03
CA TYR A 172 24.64 -15.22 -4.03
C TYR A 172 24.08 -15.60 -2.66
N ILE A 173 23.03 -16.42 -2.65
CA ILE A 173 22.46 -16.94 -1.40
C ILE A 173 23.48 -17.88 -0.75
N GLN A 174 23.95 -17.53 0.44
CA GLN A 174 24.98 -18.27 1.13
C GLN A 174 24.42 -19.51 1.84
N LYS A 175 24.89 -20.72 1.47
CA LYS A 175 24.41 -22.00 1.99
C LYS A 175 24.45 -22.11 3.53
N LYS A 176 25.38 -21.43 4.19
CA LYS A 176 25.49 -21.39 5.68
C LYS A 176 24.27 -20.79 6.40
N TYR A 177 23.39 -20.11 5.66
CA TYR A 177 22.16 -19.52 6.19
C TYR A 177 20.90 -20.30 5.78
N ILE A 178 21.06 -21.49 5.18
CA ILE A 178 19.99 -22.41 4.81
C ILE A 178 20.02 -23.58 5.81
N ASN A 179 18.86 -23.91 6.38
CA ASN A 179 18.69 -24.92 7.42
C ASN A 179 17.99 -26.20 6.90
N ASP A 180 17.20 -26.08 5.83
CA ASP A 180 16.39 -27.17 5.28
C ASP A 180 16.77 -27.47 3.82
N ASP A 181 16.64 -28.75 3.42
CA ASP A 181 16.86 -29.17 2.03
C ASP A 181 15.71 -28.73 1.10
N GLU A 182 14.51 -28.53 1.65
CA GLU A 182 13.33 -28.04 0.91
C GLU A 182 12.95 -26.63 1.36
N THR A 183 13.37 -25.63 0.60
CA THR A 183 13.15 -24.21 0.89
C THR A 183 11.91 -23.61 0.23
N PHE A 184 11.12 -24.42 -0.47
CA PHE A 184 10.06 -23.97 -1.36
C PHE A 184 8.76 -24.72 -1.12
N LYS A 185 7.65 -23.98 -0.97
CA LYS A 185 6.31 -24.56 -0.94
C LYS A 185 5.37 -23.77 -1.84
N CYS A 186 4.51 -24.48 -2.56
CA CYS A 186 3.53 -23.89 -3.47
C CYS A 186 2.16 -24.52 -3.23
N ILE A 187 1.14 -23.68 -3.08
CA ILE A 187 -0.26 -24.11 -2.95
C ILE A 187 -1.19 -23.29 -3.84
N ARG A 188 -2.19 -23.93 -4.46
CA ARG A 188 -3.33 -23.26 -5.09
C ARG A 188 -4.37 -22.92 -4.02
N ILE A 189 -4.85 -21.68 -4.00
CA ILE A 189 -5.88 -21.21 -3.07
C ILE A 189 -7.24 -21.33 -3.77
N LYS A 190 -8.14 -22.16 -3.23
CA LYS A 190 -9.54 -22.28 -3.70
C LYS A 190 -10.47 -21.32 -2.95
N LYS A 191 -10.21 -21.10 -1.66
CA LYS A 191 -11.02 -20.23 -0.80
C LYS A 191 -10.15 -19.52 0.22
N PHE A 192 -10.30 -18.21 0.33
CA PHE A 192 -9.70 -17.45 1.42
C PHE A 192 -10.48 -17.68 2.70
N GLY A 193 -9.77 -17.83 3.82
CA GLY A 193 -10.40 -18.11 5.10
C GLY A 193 -9.49 -17.85 6.30
N PRO A 194 -9.92 -18.29 7.49
CA PRO A 194 -9.13 -18.36 8.72
C PRO A 194 -7.70 -18.88 8.56
N LEU A 195 -7.42 -19.78 7.61
CA LEU A 195 -6.04 -20.23 7.34
C LEU A 195 -5.13 -19.10 6.81
N GLN A 196 -5.71 -18.02 6.28
CA GLN A 196 -5.05 -16.76 5.97
C GLN A 196 -5.38 -15.69 7.03
N ALA A 197 -5.54 -16.08 8.31
CA ALA A 197 -5.83 -15.19 9.43
C ALA A 197 -4.84 -14.02 9.56
N ASN A 198 -3.61 -14.19 9.09
CA ASN A 198 -2.59 -13.13 8.98
C ASN A 198 -3.06 -11.92 8.16
N LEU A 199 -4.02 -12.11 7.25
CA LEU A 199 -4.64 -11.05 6.45
C LEU A 199 -5.67 -10.21 7.23
N PHE A 200 -6.16 -10.71 8.38
CA PHE A 200 -7.24 -10.09 9.15
C PHE A 200 -6.79 -9.46 10.49
N GLY A 201 -5.50 -9.57 10.83
CA GLY A 201 -4.79 -8.65 11.75
C GLY A 201 -5.18 -8.59 13.23
N GLN A 202 -6.17 -9.36 13.69
CA GLN A 202 -6.58 -9.33 15.10
C GLN A 202 -5.85 -10.38 15.95
N LYS A 203 -5.66 -10.07 17.25
CA LYS A 203 -5.28 -11.09 18.24
C LYS A 203 -6.37 -12.18 18.25
N PRO A 204 -6.11 -13.40 17.77
CA PRO A 204 -7.16 -14.39 17.61
C PRO A 204 -7.87 -14.64 18.94
N SER A 205 -9.18 -14.59 18.93
CA SER A 205 -10.03 -15.08 20.01
C SER A 205 -9.99 -16.61 20.04
N VAL A 206 -10.55 -17.21 21.09
CA VAL A 206 -10.70 -18.66 21.15
C VAL A 206 -11.62 -19.17 20.02
N GLN A 207 -12.63 -18.38 19.66
CA GLN A 207 -13.52 -18.68 18.54
C GLN A 207 -12.75 -18.68 17.22
N ASP A 208 -11.83 -17.74 17.03
CA ASP A 208 -10.98 -17.70 15.83
C ASP A 208 -10.06 -18.92 15.75
N LEU A 209 -9.42 -19.30 16.87
CA LEU A 209 -8.58 -20.50 16.91
C LEU A 209 -9.37 -21.78 16.65
N ASN A 210 -10.59 -21.89 17.19
CA ASN A 210 -11.51 -22.99 16.87
C ASN A 210 -11.88 -23.01 15.39
N ARG A 211 -12.16 -21.84 14.81
CA ARG A 211 -12.50 -21.70 13.39
C ARG A 211 -11.34 -22.12 12.49
N ILE A 212 -10.10 -21.71 12.82
CA ILE A 212 -8.88 -22.15 12.12
C ILE A 212 -8.72 -23.67 12.23
N ALA A 213 -8.90 -24.22 13.43
CA ALA A 213 -8.77 -25.67 13.65
C ALA A 213 -9.84 -26.48 12.91
N GLN A 214 -11.07 -25.96 12.82
CA GLN A 214 -12.15 -26.59 12.03
C GLN A 214 -11.85 -26.56 10.54
N GLU A 215 -11.29 -25.47 10.00
CA GLU A 215 -10.89 -25.42 8.59
C GLU A 215 -9.79 -26.41 8.22
N LEU A 216 -9.02 -26.91 9.19
CA LEU A 216 -8.07 -27.99 8.93
C LEU A 216 -8.76 -29.31 8.59
N LEU A 217 -10.06 -29.50 8.93
CA LEU A 217 -10.81 -30.71 8.58
C LEU A 217 -11.08 -30.80 7.07
N ASP A 218 -11.39 -29.66 6.44
CA ASP A 218 -11.78 -29.56 5.04
C ASP A 218 -10.66 -28.94 4.17
N LEU A 219 -9.41 -29.21 4.52
CA LEU A 219 -8.24 -28.54 3.93
C LEU A 219 -8.18 -28.67 2.39
N ASP A 220 -8.54 -29.83 1.84
CA ASP A 220 -8.53 -30.12 0.41
C ASP A 220 -9.59 -29.29 -0.37
N GLU A 221 -10.65 -28.85 0.30
CA GLU A 221 -11.63 -27.92 -0.26
C GLU A 221 -11.09 -26.48 -0.31
N ARG A 222 -10.08 -26.16 0.50
CA ARG A 222 -9.53 -24.80 0.65
C ARG A 222 -8.26 -24.57 -0.14
N VAL A 223 -7.37 -25.55 -0.15
CA VAL A 223 -6.06 -25.48 -0.81
C VAL A 223 -5.71 -26.79 -1.47
N THR A 224 -4.91 -26.73 -2.53
CA THR A 224 -4.42 -27.91 -3.28
C THR A 224 -3.00 -27.69 -3.75
N ASP A 225 -2.34 -28.72 -4.28
CA ASP A 225 -1.05 -28.56 -4.96
C ASP A 225 -1.17 -27.54 -6.12
N CYS A 226 -0.08 -26.84 -6.39
CA CYS A 226 0.05 -25.96 -7.54
C CYS A 226 0.08 -26.68 -8.88
N ARG A 227 0.51 -27.94 -8.93
CA ARG A 227 0.57 -28.71 -10.18
C ARG A 227 -0.80 -29.24 -10.57
N LEU A 228 -1.20 -28.93 -11.80
CA LEU A 228 -2.41 -29.49 -12.41
C LEU A 228 -2.01 -30.67 -13.29
N GLU A 229 -2.43 -31.87 -12.92
CA GLU A 229 -2.18 -33.09 -13.69
C GLU A 229 -3.27 -33.31 -14.74
N ASP A 230 -4.53 -32.95 -14.41
CA ASP A 230 -5.69 -33.16 -15.27
C ASP A 230 -6.41 -31.85 -15.61
N ILE A 231 -6.97 -31.75 -16.82
CA ILE A 231 -7.83 -30.64 -17.25
C ILE A 231 -9.16 -30.59 -16.50
N ASP A 232 -9.58 -31.71 -15.92
CA ASP A 232 -10.81 -31.79 -15.12
C ASP A 232 -10.63 -31.21 -13.71
N GLN A 233 -9.39 -30.96 -13.27
CA GLN A 233 -9.08 -30.23 -12.03
C GLN A 233 -9.25 -28.70 -12.17
N ILE A 234 -9.63 -28.22 -13.36
CA ILE A 234 -9.81 -26.79 -13.66
C ILE A 234 -11.27 -26.39 -13.49
N ASP A 235 -11.59 -25.89 -12.30
CA ASP A 235 -12.95 -25.45 -11.94
C ASP A 235 -13.27 -24.06 -12.49
N ASN A 236 -12.30 -23.14 -12.42
CA ASN A 236 -12.41 -21.79 -12.96
C ASN A 236 -11.47 -21.62 -14.16
N LEU A 237 -11.97 -21.20 -15.32
CA LEU A 237 -11.19 -20.96 -16.54
C LEU A 237 -10.69 -19.52 -16.68
N GLN A 238 -11.24 -18.58 -15.91
CA GLN A 238 -10.92 -17.16 -16.03
C GLN A 238 -9.71 -16.78 -15.17
N VAL A 239 -9.64 -17.25 -13.94
CA VAL A 239 -8.62 -16.81 -12.97
C VAL A 239 -8.13 -17.97 -12.10
N SER A 240 -7.01 -17.75 -11.41
CA SER A 240 -6.49 -18.68 -10.41
C SER A 240 -5.53 -17.98 -9.44
N GLY A 241 -5.57 -18.34 -8.16
CA GLY A 241 -4.66 -17.84 -7.13
C GLY A 241 -3.72 -18.92 -6.59
N TYR A 242 -2.45 -18.57 -6.45
CA TYR A 242 -1.41 -19.41 -5.88
C TYR A 242 -0.71 -18.69 -4.73
N GLN A 243 -0.23 -19.42 -3.74
CA GLN A 243 0.63 -18.92 -2.67
C GLN A 243 1.97 -19.67 -2.72
N PHE A 244 3.05 -18.91 -2.66
CA PHE A 244 4.41 -19.42 -2.65
C PHE A 244 5.09 -19.01 -1.36
N ASP A 245 5.55 -19.99 -0.59
CA ASP A 245 6.22 -19.79 0.70
C ASP A 245 7.68 -20.24 0.63
N ILE A 246 8.56 -19.39 1.16
CA ILE A 246 9.98 -19.64 1.29
C ILE A 246 10.27 -20.06 2.73
N LYS A 247 10.88 -21.23 2.90
CA LYS A 247 11.22 -21.81 4.20
C LYS A 247 12.71 -22.12 4.30
N GLY A 248 13.17 -22.44 5.51
CA GLY A 248 14.54 -22.91 5.74
C GLY A 248 15.64 -21.84 5.61
N ILE A 249 15.33 -20.56 5.41
CA ILE A 249 16.33 -19.47 5.39
C ILE A 249 16.32 -18.74 6.73
N LYS A 250 17.50 -18.49 7.31
CA LYS A 250 17.62 -17.74 8.58
C LYS A 250 17.01 -16.35 8.46
N GLU A 251 16.03 -16.05 9.31
CA GLU A 251 15.23 -14.82 9.28
C GLU A 251 16.08 -13.55 9.25
N LYS A 252 17.11 -13.45 10.10
CA LYS A 252 17.98 -12.27 10.15
C LYS A 252 18.71 -12.01 8.82
N TYR A 253 19.14 -13.07 8.12
CA TYR A 253 19.80 -12.97 6.82
C TYR A 253 18.79 -12.56 5.73
N TRP A 254 17.60 -13.16 5.77
CA TRP A 254 16.51 -12.79 4.86
C TRP A 254 16.11 -11.32 5.00
N GLU A 255 15.83 -10.89 6.23
CA GLU A 255 15.26 -9.56 6.51
C GLU A 255 16.24 -8.42 6.28
N LYS A 256 17.54 -8.65 6.48
CA LYS A 256 18.57 -7.60 6.38
C LYS A 256 19.34 -7.61 5.08
N ASP A 257 19.67 -8.80 4.57
CA ASP A 257 20.75 -8.91 3.60
C ASP A 257 20.24 -9.27 2.19
N ILE A 258 19.23 -10.15 2.04
CA ILE A 258 18.90 -10.71 0.71
C ILE A 258 17.45 -10.64 0.27
N GLY A 259 16.47 -10.43 1.15
CA GLY A 259 15.06 -10.69 0.82
C GLY A 259 14.49 -9.79 -0.29
N PHE A 260 14.82 -8.49 -0.29
CA PHE A 260 14.37 -7.59 -1.37
C PHE A 260 15.10 -7.85 -2.70
N ASP A 261 16.40 -8.13 -2.64
CA ASP A 261 17.19 -8.48 -3.83
C ASP A 261 16.71 -9.81 -4.44
N TYR A 262 16.33 -10.78 -3.60
CA TYR A 262 15.71 -12.03 -4.04
C TYR A 262 14.43 -11.77 -4.83
N TRP A 263 13.49 -10.98 -4.31
CA TRP A 263 12.23 -10.73 -5.00
C TRP A 263 12.41 -9.90 -6.28
N ASN A 264 13.35 -8.95 -6.29
CA ASN A 264 13.71 -8.22 -7.50
C ASN A 264 14.25 -9.20 -8.57
N SER A 265 15.17 -10.08 -8.17
CA SER A 265 15.73 -11.12 -9.04
C SER A 265 14.66 -12.05 -9.59
N MET A 266 13.78 -12.57 -8.71
CA MET A 266 12.68 -13.46 -9.07
C MET A 266 11.80 -12.83 -10.15
N LYS A 267 11.38 -11.57 -9.96
CA LYS A 267 10.54 -10.86 -10.94
C LYS A 267 11.24 -10.62 -12.27
N LEU A 268 12.51 -10.23 -12.26
CA LEU A 268 13.29 -10.01 -13.49
C LEU A 268 13.51 -11.32 -14.26
N TYR A 269 13.94 -12.39 -13.58
CA TYR A 269 14.11 -13.70 -14.20
C TYR A 269 12.79 -14.25 -14.70
N PHE A 270 11.70 -14.11 -13.95
CA PHE A 270 10.39 -14.59 -14.34
C PHE A 270 9.85 -13.85 -15.57
N ALA A 271 9.94 -12.52 -15.59
CA ALA A 271 9.55 -11.70 -16.74
C ALA A 271 10.41 -12.00 -18.00
N TRP A 272 11.67 -12.36 -17.84
CA TRP A 272 12.46 -12.83 -18.98
C TRP A 272 12.08 -14.26 -19.39
N ALA A 273 11.96 -15.17 -18.43
CA ALA A 273 11.82 -16.60 -18.66
C ALA A 273 10.47 -16.98 -19.30
N MET A 274 9.38 -16.34 -18.90
CA MET A 274 8.05 -16.55 -19.49
C MET A 274 8.03 -16.34 -21.01
N LYS A 275 8.87 -15.44 -21.53
CA LYS A 275 9.00 -15.14 -22.97
C LYS A 275 10.03 -16.00 -23.70
N ASN A 276 11.06 -16.47 -23.00
CA ASN A 276 12.24 -17.06 -23.64
C ASN A 276 12.37 -18.57 -23.40
N LEU A 277 11.90 -19.07 -22.27
CA LEU A 277 12.02 -20.47 -21.90
C LEU A 277 10.78 -21.27 -22.30
N LYS A 278 11.08 -22.47 -22.79
CA LYS A 278 10.11 -23.55 -22.93
C LYS A 278 10.18 -24.38 -21.66
N VAL A 279 9.11 -24.35 -20.90
CA VAL A 279 8.96 -25.15 -19.70
C VAL A 279 7.71 -25.96 -19.97
N GLU A 280 7.90 -27.25 -20.24
CA GLU A 280 6.92 -28.23 -20.78
C GLU A 280 6.92 -28.43 -22.31
N ASN A 281 6.63 -29.66 -22.73
CA ASN A 281 6.24 -30.02 -24.10
C ASN A 281 4.79 -29.58 -24.37
N SER A 282 4.44 -28.33 -24.04
CA SER A 282 3.10 -27.80 -24.31
C SER A 282 2.92 -27.65 -25.82
N LYS A 283 1.79 -28.16 -26.33
CA LYS A 283 1.38 -27.96 -27.73
C LYS A 283 1.16 -26.48 -28.06
N TYR A 284 0.90 -25.64 -27.06
CA TYR A 284 0.49 -24.24 -27.21
C TYR A 284 1.53 -23.23 -26.72
N GLU A 285 2.77 -23.68 -26.50
CA GLU A 285 3.87 -22.87 -25.99
C GLU A 285 4.11 -21.56 -26.78
N GLN A 286 3.97 -21.60 -28.11
CA GLN A 286 4.09 -20.39 -28.94
C GLN A 286 2.99 -19.37 -28.63
N ILE A 287 1.75 -19.81 -28.35
CA ILE A 287 0.65 -18.91 -27.99
C ILE A 287 0.93 -18.27 -26.64
N ILE A 288 1.39 -19.06 -25.67
CA ILE A 288 1.69 -18.56 -24.32
C ILE A 288 2.83 -17.52 -24.36
N ARG A 289 3.89 -17.77 -25.14
CA ARG A 289 5.01 -16.84 -25.30
C ARG A 289 4.64 -15.56 -26.05
N ASN A 290 3.80 -15.67 -27.07
CA ASN A 290 3.44 -14.54 -27.94
C ASN A 290 2.26 -13.73 -27.40
N SER A 291 1.53 -14.26 -26.42
CA SER A 291 0.54 -13.48 -25.68
C SER A 291 1.25 -12.64 -24.63
N ASN A 292 0.84 -11.38 -24.45
CA ASN A 292 1.30 -10.51 -23.36
C ASN A 292 0.72 -10.98 -22.01
N THR A 293 0.83 -12.27 -21.71
CA THR A 293 0.28 -12.94 -20.52
C THR A 293 0.87 -12.42 -19.22
N GLN A 294 2.10 -11.92 -19.26
CA GLN A 294 2.79 -11.33 -18.12
C GLN A 294 2.05 -10.14 -17.50
N ASP A 295 1.33 -9.36 -18.31
CA ASP A 295 0.53 -8.22 -17.87
C ASP A 295 -0.69 -8.67 -17.04
N TYR A 296 -0.98 -9.97 -17.03
CA TYR A 296 -2.12 -10.62 -16.38
C TYR A 296 -1.69 -11.54 -15.23
N ILE A 297 -0.47 -11.34 -14.73
CA ILE A 297 0.08 -12.01 -13.56
C ILE A 297 0.35 -10.94 -12.50
N LEU A 298 -0.25 -11.07 -11.32
CA LEU A 298 -0.05 -10.15 -10.21
C LEU A 298 0.63 -10.85 -9.05
N PHE A 299 1.78 -10.32 -8.64
CA PHE A 299 2.45 -10.71 -7.40
C PHE A 299 1.92 -9.84 -6.26
N SER A 300 1.59 -10.44 -5.13
CA SER A 300 1.10 -9.70 -3.96
C SER A 300 1.69 -10.30 -2.69
N PRO A 301 2.55 -9.59 -1.95
CA PRO A 301 3.08 -10.05 -0.67
C PRO A 301 1.96 -10.51 0.27
N SER A 302 2.16 -11.64 0.94
CA SER A 302 1.22 -12.13 1.95
C SER A 302 1.40 -11.37 3.27
N GLY A 303 0.29 -10.91 3.84
CA GLY A 303 0.27 -10.24 5.15
C GLY A 303 0.91 -8.84 5.13
N CYS A 304 1.75 -8.58 6.13
CA CYS A 304 2.24 -7.23 6.45
C CYS A 304 3.65 -6.91 5.92
N LYS A 305 4.37 -7.87 5.34
CA LYS A 305 5.70 -7.66 4.76
C LYS A 305 5.57 -7.26 3.28
N SER A 306 6.64 -6.77 2.67
CA SER A 306 6.64 -6.32 1.26
C SER A 306 7.65 -7.09 0.42
N ASP A 307 7.45 -7.19 -0.90
CA ASP A 307 8.42 -7.80 -1.83
C ASP A 307 9.40 -6.77 -2.44
N MET A 308 9.16 -5.49 -2.18
CA MET A 308 9.98 -4.35 -2.57
C MET A 308 10.12 -3.41 -1.40
N ILE A 309 11.19 -2.61 -1.39
CA ILE A 309 11.33 -1.57 -0.36
C ILE A 309 10.20 -0.57 -0.53
N PRO A 310 9.39 -0.33 0.51
CA PRO A 310 8.35 0.68 0.44
C PRO A 310 8.96 2.07 0.19
N ALA A 311 8.47 2.75 -0.84
CA ALA A 311 8.93 4.08 -1.22
C ALA A 311 7.72 5.01 -1.39
N CYS A 312 7.87 6.26 -0.94
CA CYS A 312 6.84 7.28 -1.09
C CYS A 312 7.00 8.01 -2.44
N ASN A 313 6.70 7.30 -3.53
CA ASN A 313 6.70 7.89 -4.88
C ASN A 313 5.40 7.57 -5.62
N ASN A 314 5.06 8.40 -6.60
CA ASN A 314 3.76 8.31 -7.31
C ASN A 314 3.55 6.93 -7.93
N LYS A 315 4.60 6.33 -8.50
CA LYS A 315 4.55 4.99 -9.07
C LYS A 315 4.11 3.94 -8.05
N ARG A 316 4.77 3.88 -6.88
CA ARG A 316 4.44 2.88 -5.86
C ARG A 316 3.05 3.10 -5.27
N LEU A 317 2.70 4.36 -5.04
CA LEU A 317 1.38 4.73 -4.55
C LEU A 317 0.27 4.35 -5.54
N ALA A 318 0.49 4.58 -6.83
CA ALA A 318 -0.43 4.16 -7.89
C ALA A 318 -0.50 2.63 -8.03
N GLU A 319 0.62 1.91 -7.93
CA GLU A 319 0.60 0.44 -7.91
C GLU A 319 -0.19 -0.12 -6.73
N ASN A 320 -0.07 0.49 -5.55
CA ASN A 320 -0.76 0.06 -4.35
C ASN A 320 -2.24 0.49 -4.31
N SER A 321 -2.67 1.40 -5.19
CA SER A 321 -4.10 1.67 -5.42
C SER A 321 -4.82 0.52 -6.12
N PHE A 322 -4.10 -0.52 -6.57
CA PHE A 322 -4.71 -1.76 -7.07
C PHE A 322 -5.66 -2.41 -6.04
N ARG A 323 -5.40 -2.20 -4.75
CA ARG A 323 -6.29 -2.63 -3.66
C ARG A 323 -7.71 -2.07 -3.77
N GLU A 324 -7.89 -0.90 -4.37
CA GLU A 324 -9.22 -0.31 -4.54
C GLU A 324 -10.14 -1.19 -5.41
N PHE A 325 -9.58 -1.95 -6.36
CA PHE A 325 -10.34 -2.87 -7.21
C PHE A 325 -10.93 -4.06 -6.46
N SER A 326 -10.48 -4.35 -5.23
CA SER A 326 -11.04 -5.44 -4.43
C SER A 326 -12.32 -5.06 -3.68
N ARG A 327 -12.63 -3.76 -3.54
CA ARG A 327 -13.79 -3.29 -2.78
C ARG A 327 -15.07 -3.83 -3.40
N LYS A 328 -15.97 -4.36 -2.57
CA LYS A 328 -17.23 -4.96 -3.02
C LYS A 328 -18.13 -3.97 -3.76
N ASN A 329 -18.16 -2.72 -3.30
CA ASN A 329 -18.97 -1.64 -3.85
C ASN A 329 -18.21 -0.75 -4.84
N PHE A 330 -17.15 -1.26 -5.48
CA PHE A 330 -16.32 -0.49 -6.41
C PHE A 330 -17.14 0.34 -7.42
N GLU A 331 -18.21 -0.22 -7.99
CA GLU A 331 -19.07 0.50 -8.95
C GLU A 331 -19.87 1.65 -8.33
N LYS A 332 -20.24 1.56 -7.04
CA LYS A 332 -21.00 2.61 -6.33
C LYS A 332 -20.09 3.72 -5.83
N ASP A 333 -18.90 3.35 -5.38
CA ASP A 333 -17.88 4.27 -4.87
C ASP A 333 -16.99 4.79 -6.00
N ALA A 334 -17.23 4.34 -7.24
CA ALA A 334 -16.44 4.65 -8.43
C ALA A 334 -16.24 6.15 -8.64
N LEU A 335 -17.26 6.97 -8.39
CA LEU A 335 -17.18 8.43 -8.55
C LEU A 335 -16.33 9.10 -7.46
N GLU A 336 -16.11 8.43 -6.32
CA GLU A 336 -15.25 8.90 -5.23
C GLU A 336 -13.80 8.42 -5.37
N LEU A 337 -13.54 7.44 -6.24
CA LEU A 337 -12.19 6.94 -6.48
C LEU A 337 -11.40 7.90 -7.36
N ASP A 338 -10.22 8.31 -6.88
CA ASP A 338 -9.33 9.25 -7.59
C ASP A 338 -8.98 8.80 -9.03
N ILE A 339 -8.91 7.48 -9.26
CA ILE A 339 -8.62 6.89 -10.58
C ILE A 339 -9.75 7.04 -11.60
N LEU A 340 -10.98 7.22 -11.14
CA LEU A 340 -12.17 7.39 -11.96
C LEU A 340 -12.71 8.83 -11.91
N ALA A 341 -12.25 9.62 -10.93
CA ALA A 341 -12.56 11.03 -10.79
C ALA A 341 -12.13 11.83 -12.04
N PRO A 342 -12.85 12.92 -12.37
CA PRO A 342 -12.48 13.83 -13.46
C PRO A 342 -11.13 14.51 -13.23
N ILE A 343 -10.78 14.73 -11.96
CA ILE A 343 -9.46 15.19 -11.52
C ILE A 343 -8.85 14.09 -10.67
N SER A 344 -7.68 13.61 -11.05
CA SER A 344 -6.83 12.86 -10.12
C SER A 344 -6.04 13.85 -9.27
N GLU A 345 -6.30 13.86 -7.98
CA GLU A 345 -5.51 14.58 -6.97
C GLU A 345 -4.29 13.78 -6.50
N GLY A 346 -4.25 12.49 -6.86
CA GLY A 346 -3.24 11.55 -6.46
C GLY A 346 -3.55 10.86 -5.13
N VAL A 347 -3.07 9.61 -5.04
CA VAL A 347 -3.23 8.70 -3.89
C VAL A 347 -2.69 9.28 -2.56
N GLN A 348 -1.84 10.31 -2.61
CA GLN A 348 -1.27 10.98 -1.42
C GLN A 348 -2.36 11.65 -0.58
N ASN A 349 -3.37 12.25 -1.20
CA ASN A 349 -4.44 12.94 -0.47
C ASN A 349 -5.32 11.95 0.30
N ASP A 350 -5.58 10.78 -0.26
CA ASP A 350 -6.33 9.71 0.39
C ASP A 350 -5.57 9.14 1.59
N LEU A 351 -4.24 9.02 1.49
CA LEU A 351 -3.39 8.63 2.62
C LEU A 351 -3.45 9.63 3.77
N LEU A 352 -3.54 10.94 3.47
CA LEU A 352 -3.66 11.99 4.47
C LEU A 352 -5.05 12.03 5.13
N LYS A 353 -6.11 11.70 4.38
CA LYS A 353 -7.48 11.61 4.89
C LYS A 353 -7.65 10.40 5.83
N ASP A 354 -7.03 9.25 5.52
CA ASP A 354 -7.03 8.06 6.38
C ASP A 354 -5.61 7.54 6.72
N PRO A 355 -4.93 8.19 7.68
CA PRO A 355 -3.61 7.77 8.14
C PRO A 355 -3.65 6.49 8.99
N PHE A 356 -4.82 6.08 9.47
CA PHE A 356 -5.00 5.01 10.46
C PHE A 356 -5.92 3.89 9.95
N ALA A 357 -5.72 3.44 8.71
CA ALA A 357 -6.42 2.30 8.14
C ALA A 357 -6.50 1.13 9.13
N SER A 358 -7.66 0.49 9.21
CA SER A 358 -7.88 -0.60 10.15
C SER A 358 -7.38 -1.90 9.55
N VAL A 359 -6.29 -2.46 10.08
CA VAL A 359 -5.79 -3.80 9.71
C VAL A 359 -6.56 -4.92 10.40
N ASN A 360 -7.44 -4.54 11.33
CA ASN A 360 -8.33 -5.44 12.05
C ASN A 360 -9.69 -5.58 11.34
N LYS A 361 -9.86 -5.00 10.16
CA LYS A 361 -11.06 -5.14 9.32
C LYS A 361 -10.63 -5.79 8.01
N ASP A 362 -11.55 -6.51 7.40
CA ASP A 362 -11.37 -7.08 6.07
C ASP A 362 -11.40 -5.94 5.02
N ILE A 363 -10.27 -5.23 4.91
CA ILE A 363 -10.08 -4.07 4.03
C ILE A 363 -10.21 -4.43 2.55
N LEU A 364 -10.12 -5.74 2.24
CA LEU A 364 -10.17 -6.28 0.91
C LEU A 364 -11.51 -6.98 0.62
N ASP A 365 -12.46 -6.93 1.57
CA ASP A 365 -13.76 -7.60 1.53
C ASP A 365 -13.70 -9.11 1.20
N ILE A 366 -12.58 -9.77 1.48
CA ILE A 366 -12.31 -11.18 1.15
C ILE A 366 -13.36 -12.11 1.75
N GLY A 367 -13.73 -11.91 3.01
CA GLY A 367 -14.74 -12.66 3.74
C GLY A 367 -16.17 -12.45 3.22
N SER A 368 -16.38 -11.53 2.27
CA SER A 368 -17.67 -11.35 1.60
C SER A 368 -17.85 -12.24 0.36
N TYR A 369 -16.82 -13.00 -0.03
CA TYR A 369 -16.83 -13.91 -1.17
C TYR A 369 -16.74 -15.37 -0.71
N ASP A 370 -17.50 -16.24 -1.37
CA ASP A 370 -17.51 -17.68 -1.04
C ASP A 370 -16.24 -18.41 -1.49
N ASP A 371 -15.61 -17.96 -2.58
CA ASP A 371 -14.49 -18.61 -3.25
C ASP A 371 -13.39 -17.59 -3.57
N ALA A 372 -12.12 -18.00 -3.53
CA ALA A 372 -10.99 -17.13 -3.85
C ALA A 372 -11.03 -16.71 -5.32
N ASP A 373 -11.39 -17.62 -6.22
CA ASP A 373 -11.48 -17.31 -7.65
C ASP A 373 -12.53 -16.22 -7.94
N LYS A 374 -13.65 -16.15 -7.19
CA LYS A 374 -14.65 -15.07 -7.33
C LYS A 374 -14.08 -13.71 -6.93
N TRP A 375 -13.32 -13.66 -5.84
CA TRP A 375 -12.64 -12.43 -5.40
C TRP A 375 -11.58 -11.98 -6.41
N ILE A 376 -10.78 -12.93 -6.93
CA ILE A 376 -9.77 -12.66 -7.95
C ILE A 376 -10.43 -12.18 -9.26
N GLU A 377 -11.53 -12.80 -9.69
CA GLU A 377 -12.30 -12.41 -10.87
C GLU A 377 -12.83 -10.98 -10.73
N HIS A 378 -13.39 -10.63 -9.56
CA HIS A 378 -13.87 -9.28 -9.27
C HIS A 378 -12.77 -8.23 -9.45
N ILE A 379 -11.60 -8.46 -8.87
CA ILE A 379 -10.44 -7.57 -8.98
C ILE A 379 -10.00 -7.38 -10.42
N PHE A 380 -9.77 -8.47 -11.15
CA PHE A 380 -9.29 -8.39 -12.53
C PHE A 380 -10.35 -7.81 -13.49
N LYS A 381 -11.64 -8.03 -13.20
CA LYS A 381 -12.74 -7.41 -13.93
C LYS A 381 -12.72 -5.90 -13.76
N ASN A 382 -12.68 -5.41 -12.51
CA ASN A 382 -12.65 -3.98 -12.20
C ASN A 382 -11.39 -3.31 -12.77
N GLN A 383 -10.23 -3.95 -12.65
CA GLN A 383 -8.97 -3.48 -13.24
C GLN A 383 -9.10 -3.37 -14.76
N THR A 384 -9.64 -4.40 -15.44
CA THR A 384 -9.76 -4.41 -16.90
C THR A 384 -10.75 -3.36 -17.40
N GLN A 385 -11.89 -3.20 -16.71
CA GLN A 385 -12.87 -2.17 -17.03
C GLN A 385 -12.28 -0.77 -16.87
N THR A 386 -11.60 -0.51 -15.75
CA THR A 386 -10.94 0.77 -15.49
C THR A 386 -9.83 1.04 -16.52
N LYS A 387 -8.99 0.05 -16.81
CA LYS A 387 -7.97 0.14 -17.86
C LYS A 387 -8.57 0.53 -19.21
N ASN A 388 -9.66 -0.10 -19.62
CA ASN A 388 -10.33 0.20 -20.88
C ASN A 388 -10.95 1.59 -20.87
N TYR A 389 -11.55 2.02 -19.76
CA TYR A 389 -12.08 3.36 -19.58
C TYR A 389 -11.00 4.43 -19.74
N VAL A 390 -9.89 4.31 -19.00
CA VAL A 390 -8.75 5.24 -19.08
C VAL A 390 -8.12 5.20 -20.48
N LYS A 391 -8.00 4.01 -21.10
CA LYS A 391 -7.51 3.88 -22.48
C LYS A 391 -8.38 4.64 -23.49
N ASN A 392 -9.70 4.46 -23.41
CA ASN A 392 -10.63 5.09 -24.34
C ASN A 392 -10.60 6.61 -24.16
N LYS A 393 -10.62 7.11 -22.92
CA LYS A 393 -10.48 8.54 -22.63
C LYS A 393 -9.18 9.12 -23.16
N LEU A 394 -8.06 8.40 -23.00
CA LEU A 394 -6.78 8.81 -23.58
C LEU A 394 -6.83 8.90 -25.11
N ILE A 395 -7.42 7.90 -25.79
CA ILE A 395 -7.58 7.91 -27.25
C ILE A 395 -8.46 9.08 -27.70
N ASP A 396 -9.58 9.30 -27.02
CA ASP A 396 -10.51 10.39 -27.32
C ASP A 396 -9.81 11.75 -27.18
N SER A 397 -9.03 11.94 -26.10
CA SER A 397 -8.29 13.18 -25.85
C SER A 397 -7.18 13.45 -26.85
N LEU A 398 -6.38 12.43 -27.22
CA LEU A 398 -5.34 12.60 -28.24
C LEU A 398 -5.93 12.86 -29.62
N THR A 399 -7.05 12.21 -29.94
CA THR A 399 -7.80 12.45 -31.17
C THR A 399 -8.33 13.89 -31.19
N PHE A 400 -8.92 14.35 -30.09
CA PHE A 400 -9.39 15.72 -29.95
C PHE A 400 -8.27 16.74 -30.20
N PHE A 401 -7.11 16.59 -29.57
CA PHE A 401 -5.98 17.50 -29.80
C PHE A 401 -5.48 17.51 -31.23
N THR A 402 -5.49 16.35 -31.90
CA THR A 402 -5.15 16.25 -33.32
C THR A 402 -6.13 17.08 -34.18
N LEU A 403 -7.43 17.00 -33.89
CA LEU A 403 -8.45 17.74 -34.61
C LEU A 403 -8.38 19.25 -34.35
N VAL A 404 -8.21 19.66 -33.08
CA VAL A 404 -8.09 21.08 -32.72
C VAL A 404 -6.85 21.71 -33.35
N ARG A 405 -5.70 21.04 -33.31
CA ARG A 405 -4.45 21.55 -33.91
C ARG A 405 -4.55 21.73 -35.43
N ASN A 406 -5.33 20.90 -36.11
CA ASN A 406 -5.56 21.06 -37.55
C ASN A 406 -6.45 22.27 -37.88
N ARG A 407 -7.30 22.72 -36.95
CA ARG A 407 -8.25 23.82 -37.14
C ARG A 407 -7.77 25.17 -36.60
N LEU A 408 -7.09 25.16 -35.46
CA LEU A 408 -6.77 26.32 -34.67
C LEU A 408 -5.26 26.38 -34.48
N ARG A 409 -4.64 27.49 -34.86
CA ARG A 409 -3.25 27.78 -34.47
C ARG A 409 -3.27 28.59 -33.18
N ALA A 410 -2.27 28.40 -32.32
CA ALA A 410 -2.21 29.13 -31.05
C ALA A 410 -2.22 30.65 -31.26
N GLU A 411 -1.46 31.13 -32.24
CA GLU A 411 -1.37 32.55 -32.62
C GLU A 411 -2.73 33.16 -33.03
N GLU A 412 -3.69 32.35 -33.49
CA GLU A 412 -5.01 32.81 -33.94
C GLU A 412 -6.05 32.87 -32.80
N VAL A 413 -5.70 32.40 -31.60
CA VAL A 413 -6.65 32.28 -30.48
C VAL A 413 -7.22 33.63 -30.06
N GLN A 414 -6.37 34.65 -29.88
CA GLN A 414 -6.82 35.97 -29.43
C GLN A 414 -7.80 36.61 -30.41
N ASP A 415 -7.46 36.59 -31.71
CA ASP A 415 -8.29 37.17 -32.77
C ASP A 415 -9.64 36.46 -32.88
N GLN A 416 -9.65 35.12 -32.79
CA GLN A 416 -10.89 34.36 -32.84
C GLN A 416 -11.76 34.54 -31.59
N LEU A 417 -11.15 34.68 -30.40
CA LEU A 417 -11.87 35.00 -29.17
C LEU A 417 -12.44 36.42 -29.22
N ALA A 418 -11.68 37.40 -29.70
CA ALA A 418 -12.15 38.77 -29.89
C ALA A 418 -13.32 38.83 -30.88
N PHE A 419 -13.26 38.06 -31.97
CA PHE A 419 -14.37 37.95 -32.91
C PHE A 419 -15.62 37.31 -32.28
N TYR A 420 -15.45 36.22 -31.53
CA TYR A 420 -16.55 35.50 -30.90
C TYR A 420 -17.24 36.34 -29.82
N PHE A 421 -16.47 37.05 -28.99
CA PHE A 421 -16.97 37.86 -27.87
C PHE A 421 -17.18 39.34 -28.21
N ARG A 422 -17.23 39.72 -29.50
CA ARG A 422 -17.41 41.12 -29.92
C ARG A 422 -18.72 41.75 -29.44
N ASN A 423 -19.77 40.93 -29.28
CA ASN A 423 -21.10 41.35 -28.84
C ASN A 423 -21.45 40.62 -27.54
N LEU A 424 -21.27 41.30 -26.41
CA LEU A 424 -21.57 40.76 -25.07
C LEU A 424 -23.02 41.05 -24.64
N ASP A 425 -23.97 40.88 -25.57
CA ASP A 425 -25.39 41.12 -25.33
C ASP A 425 -26.01 39.90 -24.64
N GLY A 426 -26.45 40.09 -23.39
CA GLY A 426 -27.11 39.06 -22.58
C GLY A 426 -26.16 38.27 -21.66
N ASN A 427 -26.73 37.71 -20.60
CA ASN A 427 -25.97 37.01 -19.56
C ASN A 427 -25.35 35.70 -20.07
N THR A 428 -25.92 35.05 -21.09
CA THR A 428 -25.42 33.78 -21.64
C THR A 428 -24.00 33.90 -22.21
N ILE A 429 -23.71 34.92 -23.02
CA ILE A 429 -22.36 35.13 -23.59
C ILE A 429 -21.37 35.62 -22.52
N LYS A 430 -21.84 36.46 -21.58
CA LYS A 430 -21.03 36.92 -20.43
C LYS A 430 -20.66 35.77 -19.49
N ASN A 431 -21.57 34.81 -19.32
CA ASN A 431 -21.36 33.57 -18.58
C ASN A 431 -20.30 32.70 -19.28
N ASP A 432 -20.41 32.49 -20.60
CA ASP A 432 -19.41 31.71 -21.36
C ASP A 432 -18.00 32.30 -21.23
N LEU A 433 -17.88 33.63 -21.39
CA LEU A 433 -16.62 34.34 -21.23
C LEU A 433 -16.06 34.21 -19.80
N TYR A 434 -16.93 34.30 -18.80
CA TYR A 434 -16.55 34.12 -17.40
C TYR A 434 -16.04 32.69 -17.15
N TYR A 435 -16.74 31.66 -17.66
CA TYR A 435 -16.32 30.27 -17.51
C TYR A 435 -14.96 30.02 -18.14
N LEU A 436 -14.76 30.44 -19.40
CA LEU A 436 -13.49 30.28 -20.10
C LEU A 436 -12.34 30.93 -19.34
N CYS A 437 -12.50 32.20 -18.94
CA CYS A 437 -11.44 32.94 -18.27
C CYS A 437 -11.14 32.39 -16.87
N ALA A 438 -12.16 32.01 -16.11
CA ALA A 438 -11.99 31.44 -14.78
C ALA A 438 -11.30 30.06 -14.82
N GLU A 439 -11.76 29.17 -15.71
CA GLU A 439 -11.19 27.83 -15.89
C GLU A 439 -9.74 27.90 -16.40
N ALA A 440 -9.48 28.72 -17.43
CA ALA A 440 -8.14 28.92 -17.98
C ALA A 440 -7.18 29.56 -16.96
N SER A 441 -7.68 30.46 -16.12
CA SER A 441 -6.90 31.07 -15.04
C SER A 441 -6.48 30.03 -14.01
N VAL A 442 -7.41 29.22 -13.50
CA VAL A 442 -7.11 28.22 -12.46
C VAL A 442 -6.17 27.12 -12.95
N ILE A 443 -6.40 26.59 -14.16
CA ILE A 443 -5.60 25.46 -14.67
C ILE A 443 -4.16 25.85 -15.05
N SER A 444 -3.93 27.11 -15.36
CA SER A 444 -2.63 27.60 -15.84
C SER A 444 -1.84 28.38 -14.80
N ASP A 445 -2.43 28.61 -13.62
CA ASP A 445 -1.81 29.32 -12.52
C ASP A 445 -0.61 28.54 -11.94
N ASP A 446 0.48 29.22 -11.62
CA ASP A 446 1.69 28.57 -11.08
C ASP A 446 1.53 28.04 -9.65
N VAL A 447 0.62 28.65 -8.88
CA VAL A 447 0.38 28.39 -7.46
C VAL A 447 -0.87 27.53 -7.26
N PHE A 448 -1.95 27.84 -7.97
CA PHE A 448 -3.26 27.18 -7.80
C PHE A 448 -3.48 25.97 -8.71
N SER A 449 -2.67 25.78 -9.76
CA SER A 449 -2.85 24.64 -10.66
C SER A 449 -2.31 23.35 -10.05
N PHE A 450 -3.25 22.48 -9.66
CA PHE A 450 -2.95 21.10 -9.27
C PHE A 450 -2.45 20.25 -10.45
N THR A 451 -2.80 20.61 -11.69
CA THR A 451 -2.40 19.85 -12.89
C THR A 451 -1.15 20.38 -13.56
N LYS A 452 -0.78 21.66 -13.45
CA LYS A 452 0.35 22.24 -14.21
C LYS A 452 1.65 21.50 -13.94
N LYS A 453 2.02 21.29 -12.68
CA LYS A 453 3.21 20.49 -12.30
C LYS A 453 3.12 19.04 -12.80
N HIS A 454 1.92 18.46 -12.83
CA HIS A 454 1.71 17.12 -13.35
C HIS A 454 1.89 17.09 -14.86
N ILE A 455 1.17 17.92 -15.62
CA ILE A 455 1.25 18.10 -17.07
C ILE A 455 2.70 18.37 -17.52
N GLU A 456 3.44 19.20 -16.78
CA GLU A 456 4.86 19.44 -17.06
C GLU A 456 5.74 18.23 -16.77
N GLY A 457 5.48 17.50 -15.70
CA GLY A 457 6.14 16.24 -15.39
C GLY A 457 5.85 15.12 -16.41
N LEU A 458 4.82 15.28 -17.25
CA LEU A 458 4.53 14.34 -18.34
C LEU A 458 5.41 14.58 -19.58
N LYS A 459 6.09 15.73 -19.65
CA LYS A 459 6.98 16.06 -20.75
C LYS A 459 8.21 15.14 -20.66
N GLY A 460 8.44 14.32 -21.68
CA GLY A 460 9.45 13.26 -21.73
C GLY A 460 8.96 11.88 -21.28
N THR A 461 7.65 11.67 -21.11
CA THR A 461 7.12 10.33 -20.86
C THR A 461 7.01 9.53 -22.16
N ASP A 462 7.88 8.54 -22.34
CA ASP A 462 7.78 7.60 -23.47
C ASP A 462 6.56 6.65 -23.33
N LEU A 463 5.82 6.69 -22.20
CA LEU A 463 4.72 5.77 -21.93
C LEU A 463 3.60 5.90 -22.97
N ILE A 464 3.09 7.12 -23.19
CA ILE A 464 1.98 7.36 -24.14
C ILE A 464 2.42 7.10 -25.58
N ASP A 465 3.63 7.54 -25.93
CA ASP A 465 4.19 7.38 -27.27
C ASP A 465 4.40 5.90 -27.64
N ASN A 466 4.72 5.06 -26.66
CA ASN A 466 4.91 3.61 -26.86
C ASN A 466 3.61 2.79 -26.81
N LEU A 467 2.45 3.38 -26.49
CA LEU A 467 1.17 2.66 -26.49
C LEU A 467 0.64 2.35 -27.89
N ASP A 468 1.36 2.76 -28.94
CA ASP A 468 1.05 2.51 -30.36
C ASP A 468 -0.40 2.90 -30.68
N LEU A 469 -0.84 4.02 -30.10
CA LEU A 469 -2.19 4.54 -30.26
C LEU A 469 -2.29 5.10 -31.69
N ILE A 470 -3.17 4.47 -32.48
CA ILE A 470 -3.35 4.55 -33.94
C ILE A 470 -3.38 6.00 -34.52
N PHE A 471 -3.61 7.02 -33.69
CA PHE A 471 -3.96 8.37 -34.13
C PHE A 471 -2.91 9.45 -33.86
N SER A 472 -1.86 9.17 -33.07
CA SER A 472 -0.83 10.18 -32.76
C SER A 472 0.41 9.98 -33.62
N LYS A 473 0.50 10.65 -34.78
CA LYS A 473 1.75 10.68 -35.58
C LYS A 473 2.87 11.53 -34.92
N LYS A 474 2.57 12.15 -33.78
CA LYS A 474 3.44 13.11 -33.11
C LYS A 474 3.76 12.67 -31.67
N PRO A 475 4.95 12.99 -31.15
CA PRO A 475 5.26 12.76 -29.74
C PRO A 475 4.30 13.50 -28.83
N TYR A 476 3.96 12.91 -27.69
CA TYR A 476 3.05 13.49 -26.71
C TYR A 476 3.53 14.86 -26.19
N ASP A 477 4.85 15.08 -26.15
CA ASP A 477 5.45 16.39 -25.83
C ASP A 477 4.96 17.52 -26.75
N GLU A 478 4.73 17.25 -28.04
CA GLU A 478 4.17 18.25 -28.96
C GLU A 478 2.72 18.61 -28.61
N VAL A 479 1.95 17.67 -28.04
CA VAL A 479 0.57 17.91 -27.61
C VAL A 479 0.55 18.82 -26.38
N ILE A 480 1.44 18.57 -25.42
CA ILE A 480 1.59 19.41 -24.23
C ILE A 480 1.98 20.84 -24.61
N ASP A 481 2.99 20.99 -25.49
CA ASP A 481 3.48 22.31 -25.90
C ASP A 481 2.41 23.09 -26.67
N TYR A 482 1.64 22.41 -27.51
CA TYR A 482 0.49 23.00 -28.19
C TYR A 482 -0.59 23.46 -27.20
N TYR A 483 -0.98 22.61 -26.24
CA TYR A 483 -1.95 22.97 -25.21
C TYR A 483 -1.50 24.19 -24.40
N LYS A 484 -0.23 24.25 -23.97
CA LYS A 484 0.31 25.40 -23.23
C LYS A 484 0.17 26.69 -24.03
N SER A 485 0.53 26.63 -25.31
CA SER A 485 0.42 27.77 -26.22
C SER A 485 -1.04 28.26 -26.33
N LEU A 486 -2.01 27.34 -26.46
CA LEU A 486 -3.44 27.71 -26.45
C LEU A 486 -3.85 28.43 -25.16
N MET A 487 -3.42 27.94 -24.00
CA MET A 487 -3.79 28.51 -22.71
C MET A 487 -3.13 29.85 -22.44
N ASP A 488 -1.87 30.03 -22.85
CA ASP A 488 -1.17 31.31 -22.71
C ASP A 488 -1.86 32.42 -23.52
N GLU A 489 -2.25 32.12 -24.76
CA GLU A 489 -3.00 33.05 -25.62
C GLU A 489 -4.40 33.33 -25.09
N THR A 490 -5.10 32.30 -24.59
CA THR A 490 -6.42 32.46 -23.93
C THR A 490 -6.32 33.39 -22.71
N ARG A 491 -5.27 33.26 -21.90
CA ARG A 491 -5.08 34.11 -20.72
C ARG A 491 -4.69 35.53 -21.10
N ALA A 492 -3.85 35.70 -22.13
CA ALA A 492 -3.50 37.01 -22.65
C ALA A 492 -4.77 37.75 -23.10
N PHE A 493 -5.67 37.06 -23.82
CA PHE A 493 -7.01 37.58 -24.13
C PHE A 493 -7.80 37.95 -22.87
N CYS A 494 -7.98 37.03 -21.92
CA CYS A 494 -8.74 37.29 -20.70
C CYS A 494 -8.21 38.44 -19.82
N LYS A 495 -6.88 38.67 -19.81
CA LYS A 495 -6.24 39.79 -19.12
C LYS A 495 -6.44 41.12 -19.83
N SER A 496 -6.68 41.10 -21.14
CA SER A 496 -6.90 42.31 -21.94
C SER A 496 -8.31 42.90 -21.76
N LEU A 497 -9.24 42.12 -21.21
CA LEU A 497 -10.64 42.49 -21.02
C LEU A 497 -10.83 43.52 -19.90
N ASP A 498 -11.76 44.46 -20.12
CA ASP A 498 -12.21 45.39 -19.08
C ASP A 498 -13.24 44.72 -18.15
N GLN A 499 -12.73 43.93 -17.22
CA GLN A 499 -13.52 43.05 -16.35
C GLN A 499 -14.61 43.80 -15.57
N LYS A 500 -14.35 45.05 -15.15
CA LYS A 500 -15.30 45.86 -14.35
C LYS A 500 -16.50 46.31 -15.16
N ASN A 501 -16.31 46.53 -16.47
CA ASN A 501 -17.38 46.95 -17.36
C ASN A 501 -18.19 45.75 -17.88
N ILE A 502 -17.58 44.56 -17.98
CA ILE A 502 -18.25 43.35 -18.46
C ILE A 502 -19.09 42.70 -17.35
N TRP A 503 -18.49 42.48 -16.18
CA TRP A 503 -19.12 41.83 -15.01
C TRP A 503 -19.36 42.88 -13.91
N ASN A 504 -20.35 43.73 -14.15
CA ASN A 504 -20.78 44.77 -13.22
C ASN A 504 -21.62 44.17 -12.07
N ASN A 505 -22.08 45.00 -11.14
CA ASN A 505 -22.89 44.57 -9.98
C ASN A 505 -24.25 43.94 -10.34
N GLU A 506 -24.68 44.01 -11.60
CA GLU A 506 -25.95 43.45 -12.10
C GLU A 506 -25.77 42.05 -12.71
N PHE A 507 -24.53 41.60 -12.88
CA PHE A 507 -24.21 40.27 -13.41
C PHE A 507 -24.28 39.22 -12.30
N ASP A 508 -25.12 38.20 -12.50
CA ASP A 508 -25.13 36.99 -11.68
C ASP A 508 -24.66 35.80 -12.52
N ILE A 509 -23.74 35.03 -11.96
CA ILE A 509 -23.04 33.95 -12.66
C ILE A 509 -23.80 32.62 -12.47
N GLU A 510 -24.12 31.96 -13.58
CA GLU A 510 -24.83 30.68 -13.56
C GLU A 510 -23.86 29.53 -13.29
N TYR A 511 -23.70 29.10 -12.04
CA TYR A 511 -22.67 28.13 -11.70
C TYR A 511 -22.79 26.75 -12.40
N GLU A 512 -23.97 26.41 -12.91
CA GLU A 512 -24.22 25.16 -13.62
C GLU A 512 -23.46 25.06 -14.96
N GLY A 513 -23.03 26.18 -15.54
CA GLY A 513 -22.30 26.20 -16.82
C GLY A 513 -20.80 25.90 -16.72
N PHE A 514 -20.23 25.86 -15.51
CA PHE A 514 -18.84 25.47 -15.28
C PHE A 514 -18.61 23.98 -15.53
N HIS A 515 -17.37 23.60 -15.79
CA HIS A 515 -17.01 22.19 -15.66
C HIS A 515 -16.96 21.78 -14.18
N GLN A 516 -17.43 20.57 -13.88
CA GLN A 516 -17.49 20.02 -12.51
C GLN A 516 -16.16 20.14 -11.77
N TRP A 517 -15.06 19.86 -12.48
CA TRP A 517 -13.70 19.92 -11.97
C TRP A 517 -13.35 21.27 -11.33
N TYR A 518 -13.85 22.37 -11.90
CA TYR A 518 -13.58 23.73 -11.42
C TYR A 518 -14.36 24.02 -10.13
N ILE A 519 -15.61 23.58 -10.05
CA ILE A 519 -16.46 23.74 -8.86
C ILE A 519 -15.89 22.95 -7.69
N ASP A 520 -15.50 21.69 -7.92
CA ASP A 520 -14.95 20.81 -6.89
C ASP A 520 -13.69 21.41 -6.23
N LYS A 521 -12.89 22.17 -6.99
CA LYS A 521 -11.65 22.79 -6.51
C LYS A 521 -11.81 24.15 -5.89
N THR A 522 -12.72 24.97 -6.43
CA THR A 522 -12.86 26.37 -5.99
C THR A 522 -13.90 26.51 -4.87
N ARG A 523 -14.70 25.48 -4.58
CA ARG A 523 -15.82 25.56 -3.62
C ARG A 523 -15.87 24.39 -2.64
N ALA A 524 -15.43 24.65 -1.40
CA ALA A 524 -15.24 23.65 -0.36
C ALA A 524 -16.51 23.14 0.38
N ALA A 525 -17.75 23.39 -0.08
CA ALA A 525 -18.91 23.16 0.80
C ALA A 525 -20.27 22.77 0.17
N LYS A 526 -20.41 22.57 -1.14
CA LYS A 526 -21.70 22.16 -1.73
C LYS A 526 -21.47 21.22 -2.92
N THR A 527 -22.11 20.06 -2.89
CA THR A 527 -22.31 19.17 -4.05
C THR A 527 -23.25 19.87 -5.03
N PHE A 528 -22.69 20.66 -5.94
CA PHE A 528 -23.41 21.20 -7.09
C PHE A 528 -23.10 20.32 -8.30
N GLU A 529 -24.15 19.86 -9.00
CA GLU A 529 -23.99 19.23 -10.30
C GLU A 529 -23.91 20.32 -11.38
N THR A 530 -23.01 20.12 -12.35
CA THR A 530 -22.81 21.05 -13.47
C THR A 530 -23.15 20.39 -14.80
N PHE A 531 -23.59 21.20 -15.76
CA PHE A 531 -24.01 20.77 -17.10
C PHE A 531 -23.40 21.67 -18.18
N PRO A 532 -22.06 21.66 -18.36
CA PRO A 532 -21.36 22.57 -19.27
C PRO A 532 -21.81 22.41 -20.74
N GLU A 533 -22.18 21.22 -21.18
CA GLU A 533 -22.66 21.00 -22.56
C GLU A 533 -24.02 21.67 -22.81
N LYS A 534 -24.93 21.71 -21.81
CA LYS A 534 -26.24 22.39 -21.95
C LYS A 534 -26.08 23.88 -22.20
N HIS A 535 -25.01 24.49 -21.68
CA HIS A 535 -24.72 25.90 -21.93
C HIS A 535 -24.59 26.18 -23.44
N TYR A 536 -23.93 25.29 -24.17
CA TYR A 536 -23.73 25.41 -25.62
C TYR A 536 -24.90 24.89 -26.47
N GLU A 537 -26.00 24.42 -25.85
CA GLU A 537 -27.25 24.14 -26.55
C GLU A 537 -28.02 25.40 -26.95
N SER A 538 -27.64 26.56 -26.38
CA SER A 538 -28.21 27.85 -26.76
C SER A 538 -27.82 28.27 -28.17
N ASP A 539 -28.81 28.64 -28.99
CA ASP A 539 -28.60 29.21 -30.33
C ASP A 539 -27.70 30.45 -30.30
N ALA A 540 -27.66 31.19 -29.18
CA ALA A 540 -26.81 32.37 -29.00
C ALA A 540 -25.31 32.05 -28.97
N LEU A 541 -24.94 30.79 -28.71
CA LEU A 541 -23.55 30.35 -28.56
C LEU A 541 -23.09 29.39 -29.67
N SER A 542 -24.01 28.91 -30.52
CA SER A 542 -23.73 27.87 -31.52
C SER A 542 -23.14 28.45 -32.80
N GLN A 543 -21.83 28.30 -32.96
CA GLN A 543 -21.10 28.44 -34.22
C GLN A 543 -20.25 27.19 -34.41
N ASP A 544 -20.76 26.22 -35.17
CA ASP A 544 -20.09 24.94 -35.45
C ASP A 544 -18.63 25.19 -35.86
N PHE A 545 -17.73 25.00 -34.90
CA PHE A 545 -16.34 25.44 -35.02
C PHE A 545 -15.46 24.32 -35.55
N ILE A 546 -15.71 23.11 -35.04
CA ILE A 546 -15.15 21.86 -35.54
C ILE A 546 -16.28 20.83 -35.62
N THR A 547 -16.41 20.22 -36.80
CA THR A 547 -17.36 19.14 -37.08
C THR A 547 -16.62 17.94 -37.69
N TYR A 548 -17.12 16.74 -37.44
CA TYR A 548 -16.71 15.55 -38.17
C TYR A 548 -17.30 15.57 -39.58
N GLU A 549 -16.71 14.78 -40.48
CA GLU A 549 -17.21 14.63 -41.87
C GLU A 549 -18.64 14.05 -41.92
N ASN A 550 -19.06 13.30 -40.90
CA ASN A 550 -20.41 12.76 -40.79
C ASN A 550 -21.44 13.77 -40.24
N GLY A 551 -21.04 15.01 -39.94
CA GLY A 551 -21.89 16.07 -39.42
C GLY A 551 -21.95 16.19 -37.90
N ASP A 552 -21.30 15.30 -37.15
CA ASP A 552 -21.27 15.40 -35.67
C ASP A 552 -20.41 16.59 -35.22
N ILE A 553 -20.96 17.43 -34.33
CA ILE A 553 -20.26 18.64 -33.84
C ILE A 553 -19.30 18.29 -32.71
N ILE A 554 -18.03 18.62 -32.88
CA ILE A 554 -16.95 18.40 -31.90
C ILE A 554 -16.86 19.59 -30.94
N CYS A 555 -16.84 20.80 -31.53
CA CYS A 555 -16.84 22.08 -30.82
C CYS A 555 -17.88 23.00 -31.43
N ARG A 556 -18.75 23.54 -30.58
CA ARG A 556 -19.80 24.51 -30.97
C ARG A 556 -19.33 25.96 -30.96
N SER A 557 -18.12 26.24 -30.48
CA SER A 557 -17.48 27.57 -30.52
C SER A 557 -15.99 27.46 -30.21
N ILE A 558 -15.24 28.55 -30.40
CA ILE A 558 -13.83 28.64 -29.98
C ILE A 558 -13.68 28.51 -28.46
N SER A 559 -14.56 29.15 -27.68
CA SER A 559 -14.61 29.06 -26.21
C SER A 559 -14.85 27.61 -25.77
N HIS A 560 -15.84 26.94 -26.37
CA HIS A 560 -16.13 25.53 -26.13
C HIS A 560 -14.90 24.64 -26.43
N CYS A 561 -14.20 24.90 -27.53
CA CYS A 561 -13.02 24.14 -27.93
C CYS A 561 -11.84 24.31 -26.97
N LEU A 562 -11.61 25.54 -26.46
CA LEU A 562 -10.56 25.81 -25.47
C LEU A 562 -10.89 25.19 -24.12
N ARG A 563 -12.14 25.27 -23.65
CA ARG A 563 -12.56 24.62 -22.41
C ARG A 563 -12.52 23.09 -22.51
N LYS A 564 -12.91 22.51 -23.65
CA LYS A 564 -12.70 21.08 -23.94
C LYS A 564 -11.22 20.70 -23.98
N SER A 565 -10.34 21.58 -24.46
CA SER A 565 -8.89 21.35 -24.42
C SER A 565 -8.37 21.23 -22.98
N ILE A 566 -8.94 22.00 -22.03
CA ILE A 566 -8.62 21.89 -20.60
C ILE A 566 -9.03 20.51 -20.05
N ILE A 567 -10.24 20.04 -20.33
CA ILE A 567 -10.68 18.70 -19.87
C ILE A 567 -9.78 17.60 -20.45
N ASN A 568 -9.52 17.67 -21.75
CA ASN A 568 -8.75 16.64 -22.43
C ASN A 568 -7.30 16.57 -21.93
N ILE A 569 -6.67 17.70 -21.55
CA ILE A 569 -5.33 17.62 -20.93
C ILE A 569 -5.39 16.99 -19.54
N ILE A 570 -6.42 17.28 -18.75
CA ILE A 570 -6.60 16.67 -17.42
C ILE A 570 -6.77 15.16 -17.57
N GLU A 571 -7.56 14.71 -18.54
CA GLU A 571 -7.76 13.29 -18.87
C GLU A 571 -6.46 12.57 -19.26
N THR A 572 -5.63 13.19 -20.10
CA THR A 572 -4.31 12.64 -20.46
C THR A 572 -3.35 12.57 -19.27
N SER A 573 -3.46 13.52 -18.32
CA SER A 573 -2.65 13.51 -17.10
C SER A 573 -3.00 12.36 -16.16
N ARG A 574 -4.28 12.01 -16.05
CA ARG A 574 -4.74 10.82 -15.30
C ARG A 574 -4.20 9.52 -15.88
N ALA A 575 -4.25 9.39 -17.20
CA ALA A 575 -3.71 8.21 -17.89
C ALA A 575 -2.21 8.06 -17.67
N SER A 576 -1.48 9.16 -17.53
CA SER A 576 -0.06 9.14 -17.21
C SER A 576 0.19 8.79 -15.74
N TYR A 577 -0.61 9.34 -14.82
CA TYR A 577 -0.48 9.11 -13.38
C TYR A 577 -0.75 7.64 -13.00
N TYR A 578 -1.82 7.06 -13.53
CA TYR A 578 -2.18 5.65 -13.33
C TYR A 578 -1.64 4.73 -14.43
N GLY A 579 -0.84 5.25 -15.35
CA GLY A 579 -0.39 4.51 -16.52
C GLY A 579 0.44 3.28 -16.13
N ASP A 580 1.29 3.42 -15.12
CA ASP A 580 2.08 2.33 -14.55
C ASP A 580 1.22 1.22 -13.92
N LEU A 581 -0.04 1.49 -13.52
CA LEU A 581 -0.97 0.48 -13.02
C LEU A 581 -1.48 -0.44 -14.15
N PHE A 582 -1.58 0.09 -15.37
CA PHE A 582 -2.26 -0.55 -16.49
C PHE A 582 -1.35 -1.00 -17.64
N TRP A 583 -0.24 -0.29 -17.86
CA TRP A 583 0.66 -0.44 -19.00
C TRP A 583 2.11 -0.49 -18.52
N LYS A 584 2.52 -1.63 -17.94
CA LYS A 584 3.88 -1.81 -17.41
C LYS A 584 4.90 -2.11 -18.50
N ALA A 585 6.16 -1.76 -18.21
CA ALA A 585 7.31 -2.17 -19.01
C ALA A 585 7.38 -3.71 -19.12
N LYS A 586 7.70 -4.24 -20.31
CA LYS A 586 7.72 -5.69 -20.59
C LYS A 586 8.71 -6.52 -19.75
N PHE A 587 9.56 -5.88 -18.93
CA PHE A 587 10.55 -6.52 -18.04
C PHE A 587 10.27 -6.32 -16.57
N SER A 588 9.12 -5.74 -16.21
CA SER A 588 8.68 -5.60 -14.83
C SER A 588 7.45 -6.45 -14.62
N GLN A 589 7.50 -7.36 -13.65
CA GLN A 589 6.32 -8.10 -13.25
C GLN A 589 5.43 -7.23 -12.36
N ALA A 590 4.11 -7.26 -12.58
CA ALA A 590 3.19 -6.49 -11.74
C ALA A 590 3.26 -7.01 -10.29
N SER A 591 3.50 -6.10 -9.35
CA SER A 591 3.44 -6.35 -7.92
C SER A 591 2.69 -5.23 -7.20
N ALA A 592 1.89 -5.57 -6.19
CA ALA A 592 1.18 -4.61 -5.35
C ALA A 592 1.06 -5.14 -3.91
N ASP A 593 1.21 -4.25 -2.92
CA ASP A 593 1.04 -4.55 -1.49
C ASP A 593 -0.46 -4.62 -1.11
N LEU A 594 -1.24 -5.54 -1.71
CA LEU A 594 -2.70 -5.59 -1.52
C LEU A 594 -3.08 -5.81 -0.04
N PHE A 595 -2.38 -6.72 0.62
CA PHE A 595 -2.66 -7.10 2.01
C PHE A 595 -1.95 -6.22 3.05
N ASN A 596 -1.02 -5.36 2.61
CA ASN A 596 -0.24 -4.49 3.48
C ASN A 596 -0.59 -3.00 3.25
N PRO A 597 -1.53 -2.42 4.01
CA PRO A 597 -1.88 -1.00 3.87
C PRO A 597 -0.85 -0.04 4.49
N TYR A 598 0.16 -0.55 5.21
CA TYR A 598 1.13 0.30 5.92
C TYR A 598 2.44 0.52 5.19
N ALA A 599 2.72 -0.19 4.09
CA ALA A 599 3.89 0.07 3.26
C ALA A 599 3.98 1.55 2.86
N ASP A 600 2.90 2.08 2.29
CA ASP A 600 2.82 3.49 1.85
C ASP A 600 2.76 4.45 3.02
N ARG A 601 1.93 4.15 4.04
CA ARG A 601 1.73 5.03 5.20
C ARG A 601 3.00 5.24 6.01
N VAL A 602 3.83 4.19 6.14
CA VAL A 602 5.08 4.26 6.89
C VAL A 602 6.20 4.85 6.03
N SER A 603 6.28 4.52 4.73
CA SER A 603 7.28 5.11 3.83
C SER A 603 7.05 6.62 3.63
N CYS A 604 5.78 7.04 3.51
CA CYS A 604 5.38 8.44 3.46
C CYS A 604 5.36 9.13 4.85
N LYS A 605 5.73 8.42 5.93
CA LYS A 605 5.72 8.91 7.32
C LYS A 605 4.37 9.45 7.83
N VAL A 606 3.28 9.12 7.15
CA VAL A 606 1.91 9.42 7.57
C VAL A 606 1.55 8.66 8.85
N TYR A 607 2.17 7.50 9.08
CA TYR A 607 2.03 6.70 10.29
C TYR A 607 3.38 6.37 10.93
N ASP A 608 3.57 6.72 12.22
CA ASP A 608 4.72 6.28 13.04
C ASP A 608 4.29 5.15 14.00
N PRO A 609 4.71 3.89 13.76
CA PRO A 609 4.33 2.75 14.61
C PRO A 609 4.89 2.83 16.04
N TYR A 610 5.90 3.66 16.29
CA TYR A 610 6.49 3.84 17.62
C TYR A 610 5.91 5.04 18.37
N PHE A 611 5.01 5.82 17.75
CA PHE A 611 4.50 7.05 18.33
C PHE A 611 3.85 6.81 19.70
N LYS A 612 2.98 5.80 19.82
CA LYS A 612 2.30 5.49 21.08
C LYS A 612 3.28 5.09 22.17
N THR A 613 4.26 4.25 21.84
CA THR A 613 5.31 3.85 22.79
C THR A 613 6.12 5.06 23.27
N LYS A 614 6.52 5.95 22.35
CA LYS A 614 7.22 7.21 22.69
C LYS A 614 6.34 8.11 23.55
N GLN A 615 5.05 8.25 23.24
CA GLN A 615 4.07 9.02 24.01
C GLN A 615 3.94 8.50 25.44
N VAL A 616 3.73 7.19 25.59
CA VAL A 616 3.58 6.54 26.91
C VAL A 616 4.86 6.68 27.74
N MET A 617 6.04 6.48 27.14
CA MET A 617 7.32 6.65 27.82
C MET A 617 7.59 8.12 28.21
N THR A 618 7.28 9.07 27.32
CA THR A 618 7.43 10.50 27.61
C THR A 618 6.50 10.92 28.74
N GLN A 619 5.25 10.45 28.74
CA GLN A 619 4.30 10.70 29.82
C GLN A 619 4.77 10.07 31.14
N PHE A 620 5.29 8.85 31.10
CA PHE A 620 5.83 8.17 32.28
C PHE A 620 7.03 8.93 32.89
N VAL A 621 8.01 9.32 32.07
CA VAL A 621 9.17 10.11 32.52
C VAL A 621 8.75 11.48 33.04
N SER A 622 7.77 12.13 32.38
CA SER A 622 7.19 13.40 32.82
C SER A 622 6.50 13.27 34.18
N ASP A 623 5.66 12.24 34.38
CA ASP A 623 4.91 12.03 35.61
C ASP A 623 5.84 11.63 36.79
N ILE A 624 6.91 10.86 36.53
CA ILE A 624 7.97 10.60 37.52
C ILE A 624 8.75 11.87 37.85
N GLY A 625 9.15 12.64 36.84
CA GLY A 625 9.85 13.90 37.03
C GLY A 625 9.03 14.88 37.88
N GLN A 626 7.72 14.95 37.67
CA GLN A 626 6.80 15.72 38.51
C GLN A 626 6.68 15.16 39.93
N GLY A 627 6.59 13.84 40.09
CA GLY A 627 6.61 13.20 41.41
C GLY A 627 7.86 13.56 42.22
N LEU A 628 9.03 13.52 41.57
CA LEU A 628 10.31 13.90 42.18
C LEU A 628 10.37 15.40 42.49
N MET A 629 9.99 16.28 41.55
CA MET A 629 9.99 17.73 41.77
C MET A 629 8.97 18.18 42.83
N SER A 630 7.84 17.48 42.95
CA SER A 630 6.84 17.71 43.99
C SER A 630 7.34 17.36 45.40
N TRP A 631 8.37 16.51 45.50
CA TRP A 631 9.05 16.18 46.75
C TRP A 631 9.94 17.33 47.24
N PHE A 632 10.64 18.01 46.32
CA PHE A 632 11.61 19.06 46.64
C PHE A 632 11.01 20.48 46.58
N THR A 633 9.94 20.68 45.81
CA THR A 633 9.24 21.96 45.64
C THR A 633 7.72 21.74 45.60
N PRO A 634 7.06 21.67 46.77
CA PRO A 634 5.60 21.57 46.83
C PRO A 634 4.98 22.81 46.16
N GLY A 635 4.27 22.61 45.05
CA GLY A 635 3.40 23.64 44.47
C GLY A 635 3.95 24.51 43.33
N VAL A 636 5.08 24.20 42.68
CA VAL A 636 5.67 25.16 41.71
C VAL A 636 5.50 24.80 40.22
N LEU A 637 5.39 23.54 39.78
CA LEU A 637 5.35 23.22 38.33
C LEU A 637 4.47 22.00 38.00
N TYR A 638 3.43 22.21 37.19
CA TYR A 638 2.66 21.16 36.50
C TYR A 638 2.92 21.25 34.99
N THR A 639 3.62 20.27 34.43
CA THR A 639 3.97 20.23 33.00
C THR A 639 3.48 18.93 32.39
N ARG A 640 2.22 18.87 31.94
CA ARG A 640 1.76 17.70 31.18
C ARG A 640 2.44 17.69 29.81
N VAL A 641 3.56 16.99 29.69
CA VAL A 641 4.20 16.72 28.40
C VAL A 641 3.51 15.51 27.79
N SER A 642 2.34 15.74 27.19
CA SER A 642 1.75 14.75 26.29
C SER A 642 2.25 15.04 24.88
N LEU A 643 3.01 14.11 24.30
CA LEU A 643 3.19 14.09 22.85
C LEU A 643 1.78 13.93 22.26
N THR A 644 1.25 14.97 21.62
CA THR A 644 0.08 14.82 20.77
C THR A 644 0.52 14.06 19.53
N PRO A 645 -0.32 13.17 18.97
CA PRO A 645 -0.05 12.64 17.64
C PRO A 645 0.12 13.86 16.74
N GLY A 646 1.35 14.11 16.33
CA GLY A 646 1.57 14.99 15.21
C GLY A 646 0.87 14.31 14.05
N TYR A 647 0.01 15.03 13.35
CA TYR A 647 -0.05 14.82 11.91
C TYR A 647 1.37 15.10 11.40
N VAL A 648 2.23 14.08 11.44
CA VAL A 648 3.56 14.08 10.82
C VAL A 648 3.22 13.71 9.40
N THR A 649 3.19 14.59 8.42
CA THR A 649 4.09 15.68 8.06
C THR A 649 3.23 16.49 7.08
N SER A 650 3.13 17.83 7.13
CA SER A 650 2.51 18.51 5.97
C SER A 650 3.26 18.07 4.72
N PHE A 651 2.59 17.88 3.58
CA PHE A 651 3.21 17.54 2.30
C PHE A 651 4.49 18.38 2.05
N ASN A 652 4.45 19.64 2.46
CA ASN A 652 5.57 20.59 2.50
C ASN A 652 6.83 20.08 3.26
N LYS A 653 6.67 19.41 4.40
CA LYS A 653 7.81 18.82 5.14
C LYS A 653 8.30 17.50 4.50
N MET A 654 7.45 16.72 3.84
CA MET A 654 7.88 15.57 3.01
C MET A 654 8.71 16.01 1.80
N ILE A 655 8.35 17.14 1.18
CA ILE A 655 9.11 17.80 0.11
C ILE A 655 10.45 18.33 0.63
N LYS A 656 10.45 19.05 1.77
CA LYS A 656 11.67 19.63 2.37
C LYS A 656 12.69 18.59 2.80
N ASP A 657 12.21 17.47 3.34
CA ASP A 657 13.05 16.36 3.78
C ASP A 657 13.60 15.54 2.58
N GLY A 658 13.27 15.92 1.34
CA GLY A 658 13.75 15.28 0.11
C GLY A 658 13.20 13.87 -0.10
N GLN A 659 12.03 13.57 0.47
CA GLN A 659 11.46 12.21 0.50
C GLN A 659 10.44 11.96 -0.61
N ILE A 660 10.05 13.03 -1.31
CA ILE A 660 9.40 12.97 -2.61
C ILE A 660 10.49 13.32 -3.63
N GLU A 661 10.91 12.34 -4.42
CA GLU A 661 11.85 12.57 -5.52
C GLU A 661 11.13 13.32 -6.64
N PHE A 662 11.58 14.53 -6.94
CA PHE A 662 11.15 15.28 -8.11
C PHE A 662 12.19 15.14 -9.22
N ASN A 663 11.71 15.23 -10.47
CA ASN A 663 12.55 15.27 -11.65
C ASN A 663 13.66 16.35 -11.50
N LYS A 664 14.88 16.04 -11.95
CA LYS A 664 16.12 16.78 -11.65
C LYS A 664 16.21 18.18 -12.25
N ASP A 665 15.25 18.56 -13.11
CA ASP A 665 15.25 19.83 -13.83
C ASP A 665 14.60 21.00 -13.06
N TYR A 666 14.19 20.81 -11.80
CA TYR A 666 13.53 21.84 -10.98
C TYR A 666 14.34 22.30 -9.76
N GLU A 667 14.49 23.62 -9.61
CA GLU A 667 15.15 24.24 -8.46
C GLU A 667 14.30 24.13 -7.17
N LYS A 668 14.83 23.38 -6.19
CA LYS A 668 14.29 23.16 -4.83
C LYS A 668 13.91 24.44 -4.06
N THR A 669 14.43 25.60 -4.45
CA THR A 669 14.35 26.86 -3.70
C THR A 669 13.03 27.61 -3.91
N LYS A 670 12.41 27.55 -5.10
CA LYS A 670 11.16 28.27 -5.39
C LYS A 670 9.92 27.64 -4.73
N VAL A 671 9.84 26.30 -4.70
CA VAL A 671 8.68 25.57 -4.12
C VAL A 671 8.59 25.69 -2.60
N ASN A 672 9.72 25.91 -1.92
CA ASN A 672 9.78 25.95 -0.47
C ASN A 672 9.29 27.25 0.16
N VAL A 673 9.24 28.36 -0.58
CA VAL A 673 8.93 29.69 -0.05
C VAL A 673 7.43 29.99 -0.08
N GLU A 674 6.71 29.60 -1.14
CA GLU A 674 5.28 29.92 -1.32
C GLU A 674 4.33 28.99 -0.54
N LEU A 675 4.73 27.75 -0.26
CA LEU A 675 3.93 26.79 0.51
C LEU A 675 3.97 27.02 2.03
N ILE A 676 4.92 27.83 2.53
CA ILE A 676 4.99 28.26 3.93
C ILE A 676 4.05 29.45 4.17
N THR A 677 3.87 30.30 3.17
CA THR A 677 3.13 31.55 3.29
C THR A 677 1.61 31.37 3.28
N GLU A 678 1.08 30.30 2.68
CA GLU A 678 -0.38 30.13 2.54
C GLU A 678 -1.01 29.04 3.43
N PHE A 679 -0.23 28.12 4.02
CA PHE A 679 -0.73 27.05 4.90
C PHE A 679 -0.27 27.13 6.35
N GLY A 680 0.51 28.14 6.72
CA GLY A 680 0.95 28.40 8.09
C GLY A 680 -0.16 28.43 9.17
N PRO A 681 -1.40 28.90 8.90
CA PRO A 681 -2.42 29.00 9.95
C PRO A 681 -3.16 27.70 10.30
N LEU A 682 -3.02 26.63 9.50
CA LEU A 682 -3.75 25.36 9.69
C LEU A 682 -3.00 24.35 10.59
N ILE A 683 -1.85 24.74 11.12
CA ILE A 683 -1.08 23.94 12.08
C ILE A 683 -1.57 24.36 13.47
N GLY A 684 -2.58 23.67 14.00
CA GLY A 684 -3.21 23.97 15.30
C GLY A 684 -2.23 23.98 16.46
N VAL A 685 -1.60 25.13 16.72
CA VAL A 685 -0.80 25.42 17.91
C VAL A 685 -1.63 26.36 18.80
N PRO A 686 -1.80 26.08 20.11
CA PRO A 686 -2.54 26.97 20.99
C PRO A 686 -1.67 28.20 21.28
N CYS A 687 -1.94 29.32 20.60
CA CYS A 687 -1.26 30.58 20.87
C CYS A 687 -2.28 31.67 21.23
N ALA A 688 -2.06 32.36 22.35
CA ALA A 688 -2.79 33.58 22.68
C ALA A 688 -2.17 34.78 21.95
N LEU A 689 -3.00 35.57 21.25
CA LEU A 689 -2.61 36.82 20.60
C LEU A 689 -2.60 37.98 21.62
N SER A 690 -1.49 38.72 21.70
CA SER A 690 -1.39 39.96 22.49
C SER A 690 -1.19 41.14 21.55
N ILE A 691 -2.19 42.03 21.47
CA ILE A 691 -2.10 43.28 20.71
C ILE A 691 -1.68 44.38 21.69
N THR A 692 -0.43 44.83 21.65
CA THR A 692 0.06 45.93 22.49
C THR A 692 0.09 47.24 21.71
N GLY A 693 -0.65 48.26 22.15
CA GLY A 693 -0.70 49.58 21.52
C GLY A 693 0.51 50.50 21.79
N SER A 694 1.70 49.95 22.05
CA SER A 694 2.90 50.71 22.42
C SER A 694 4.10 50.32 21.55
N THR A 695 4.87 51.31 21.10
CA THR A 695 6.10 51.17 20.29
C THR A 695 7.34 50.79 21.09
N LYS A 696 7.25 50.64 22.42
CA LYS A 696 8.35 50.08 23.21
C LYS A 696 8.41 48.57 22.99
N SER A 697 9.45 48.11 22.29
CA SER A 697 9.85 46.71 22.21
C SER A 697 9.81 46.09 23.61
N PRO A 698 9.13 44.95 23.82
CA PRO A 698 9.08 44.30 25.13
C PRO A 698 10.42 43.58 25.35
N THR A 699 11.47 44.33 25.69
CA THR A 699 12.84 43.80 25.88
C THR A 699 13.05 43.04 27.18
N ASN A 700 12.00 42.72 27.94
CA ASN A 700 12.07 41.85 29.12
C ASN A 700 11.23 40.58 28.95
N LEU A 701 11.43 39.86 27.84
CA LEU A 701 10.85 38.54 27.63
C LEU A 701 11.97 37.50 27.57
N TYR A 702 11.90 36.49 28.42
CA TYR A 702 12.81 35.35 28.40
C TYR A 702 12.56 34.53 27.12
N HIS A 703 13.45 34.65 26.15
CA HIS A 703 13.42 33.87 24.92
C HIS A 703 14.02 32.48 25.16
N PHE A 704 13.23 31.43 24.94
CA PHE A 704 13.74 30.06 24.88
C PHE A 704 14.05 29.70 23.42
N ARG A 705 15.34 29.54 23.12
CA ARG A 705 15.82 29.21 21.77
C ARG A 705 15.16 27.91 21.30
N GLY A 706 14.33 27.99 20.26
CA GLY A 706 13.69 26.84 19.60
C GLY A 706 12.19 26.63 19.87
N ILE A 707 11.54 27.42 20.75
CA ILE A 707 10.09 27.27 21.05
C ILE A 707 9.30 28.56 20.79
N SER A 708 9.94 29.72 20.80
CA SER A 708 9.26 31.01 20.60
C SER A 708 9.44 31.52 19.16
N VAL A 709 8.34 31.73 18.42
CA VAL A 709 8.33 32.52 17.18
C VAL A 709 7.57 33.81 17.47
N GLY A 710 8.23 34.95 17.26
CA GLY A 710 7.62 36.27 17.33
C GLY A 710 7.82 37.00 16.00
N ALA A 711 6.74 37.52 15.43
CA ALA A 711 6.79 38.41 14.28
C ALA A 711 6.22 39.76 14.71
N CYS A 712 7.05 40.81 14.65
CA CYS A 712 6.59 42.18 14.77
C CYS A 712 6.60 42.80 13.37
N PHE A 713 5.45 43.25 12.90
CA PHE A 713 5.35 44.01 11.66
C PHE A 713 5.42 45.50 12.00
N ASP A 714 6.50 46.16 11.59
CA ASP A 714 6.57 47.61 11.55
C ASP A 714 6.24 48.05 10.11
N ARG A 715 5.16 48.80 9.92
CA ARG A 715 4.90 49.49 8.64
C ARG A 715 5.77 50.75 8.58
N SER A 716 7.06 50.54 8.40
CA SER A 716 8.06 51.58 8.14
C SER A 716 8.79 51.36 6.82
N GLY A 717 8.03 51.07 5.75
CA GLY A 717 8.45 51.35 4.37
C GLY A 717 8.08 52.79 4.03
N GLY A 718 9.07 53.64 3.80
CA GLY A 718 8.89 55.08 3.60
C GLY A 718 8.45 55.44 2.19
N ASP A 719 7.30 56.11 2.09
CA ASP A 719 6.99 57.00 0.98
C ASP A 719 6.84 58.42 1.55
N ILE A 720 7.68 59.33 1.08
CA ILE A 720 7.54 60.77 1.30
C ILE A 720 6.47 61.23 0.31
N ILE A 721 5.29 61.58 0.80
CA ILE A 721 4.28 62.24 -0.02
C ILE A 721 4.57 63.74 0.01
N ALA A 722 5.19 64.26 -1.05
CA ALA A 722 5.38 65.69 -1.28
C ALA A 722 4.20 66.22 -2.10
N ASN A 723 3.33 67.00 -1.48
CA ASN A 723 2.15 67.57 -2.17
C ASN A 723 2.42 68.95 -2.79
N SER A 724 3.56 69.60 -2.50
CA SER A 724 4.14 70.71 -3.29
C SER A 724 5.57 71.04 -2.83
N GLY A 725 6.32 71.85 -3.60
CA GLY A 725 7.76 72.11 -3.44
C GLY A 725 8.25 72.79 -2.15
N SER A 726 7.40 72.97 -1.13
CA SER A 726 7.81 73.49 0.18
C SER A 726 7.05 72.93 1.38
N ASP A 727 6.17 71.93 1.21
CA ASP A 727 5.42 71.35 2.33
C ASP A 727 5.74 69.87 2.53
N ILE A 728 6.52 69.59 3.58
CA ILE A 728 6.69 68.26 4.19
C ILE A 728 5.87 68.25 5.48
N SER A 729 4.70 67.58 5.48
CA SER A 729 3.88 67.47 6.69
C SER A 729 4.28 66.27 7.55
N SER A 730 4.26 66.48 8.87
CA SER A 730 4.55 65.46 9.90
C SER A 730 3.35 64.58 10.22
N LYS A 731 3.60 63.28 10.38
CA LYS A 731 2.66 62.14 10.52
C LYS A 731 1.50 62.30 11.52
N ASP A 732 0.36 61.70 11.15
CA ASP A 732 -0.75 61.25 12.00
C ASP A 732 -0.28 60.27 13.12
N PRO A 733 -0.69 60.42 14.40
CA PRO A 733 -0.20 59.63 15.53
C PRO A 733 -0.87 58.26 15.72
N SER A 734 -1.85 57.88 14.91
CA SER A 734 -2.65 56.65 15.13
C SER A 734 -2.01 55.35 14.59
N ARG A 735 -0.67 55.23 14.60
CA ARG A 735 0.06 54.08 14.05
C ARG A 735 0.26 52.98 15.10
N ARG A 736 -0.48 51.87 14.97
CA ARG A 736 -0.36 50.68 15.82
C ARG A 736 0.69 49.71 15.26
N ALA A 737 1.69 49.36 16.06
CA ALA A 737 2.55 48.20 15.80
C ALA A 737 1.83 46.93 16.32
N ALA A 738 1.77 45.89 15.50
CA ALA A 738 1.22 44.60 15.90
C ALA A 738 2.38 43.60 16.02
N CYS A 739 2.65 43.15 17.26
CA CYS A 739 3.56 42.06 17.52
C CYS A 739 2.74 40.80 17.82
N ALA A 740 2.82 39.80 16.95
CA ALA A 740 2.29 38.47 17.22
C ALA A 740 3.40 37.64 17.88
N ALA A 741 3.18 37.20 19.12
CA ALA A 741 4.07 36.28 19.81
C ALA A 741 3.25 35.17 20.49
N CYS A 742 3.61 33.92 20.24
CA CYS A 742 3.09 32.78 20.99
C CYS A 742 3.67 32.79 22.41
N ARG A 743 2.82 32.96 23.44
CA ARG A 743 3.21 32.89 24.86
C ARG A 743 2.62 31.65 25.54
N ILE A 744 3.38 31.07 26.46
CA ILE A 744 2.85 30.31 27.61
C ILE A 744 2.90 31.28 28.80
N ASN A 745 1.74 31.68 29.34
CA ASN A 745 1.66 32.61 30.47
C ASN A 745 1.89 31.87 31.79
N PHE A 746 3.14 31.84 32.28
CA PHE A 746 3.50 31.19 33.55
C PHE A 746 2.86 31.85 34.78
N GLU A 747 2.59 33.15 34.74
CA GLU A 747 2.08 33.94 35.86
C GLU A 747 0.55 33.75 36.07
N GLY A 748 -0.18 33.50 34.97
CA GLY A 748 -1.59 33.08 35.01
C GLY A 748 -1.75 31.62 35.44
N ILE A 749 -0.78 30.77 35.14
CA ILE A 749 -0.76 29.35 35.50
C ILE A 749 -0.38 29.16 36.98
N SER A 750 0.51 29.99 37.54
CA SER A 750 0.92 29.89 38.95
C SER A 750 -0.19 30.25 39.95
N ASN A 751 -1.06 31.23 39.63
CA ASN A 751 -2.11 31.68 40.54
C ASN A 751 -3.34 30.75 40.59
N THR A 752 -3.56 29.90 39.59
CA THR A 752 -4.64 28.88 39.61
C THR A 752 -4.16 27.53 40.19
N LEU A 753 -2.86 27.25 40.16
CA LEU A 753 -2.29 25.95 40.58
C LEU A 753 -1.97 25.84 42.08
N THR A 754 -1.88 26.95 42.81
CA THR A 754 -1.68 26.95 44.27
C THR A 754 -2.90 26.46 45.05
N TYR A 755 -4.10 26.46 44.45
CA TYR A 755 -5.33 26.06 45.16
C TYR A 755 -5.65 24.55 45.06
N PHE A 756 -5.11 23.83 44.06
CA PHE A 756 -5.46 22.42 43.82
C PHE A 756 -4.52 21.39 44.47
N ASN A 757 -3.38 21.81 45.04
CA ASN A 757 -2.29 20.88 45.40
C ASN A 757 -2.07 20.67 46.92
N SER A 758 -2.93 21.20 47.79
CA SER A 758 -2.85 20.89 49.23
C SER A 758 -3.39 19.50 49.60
N LYS A 759 -3.97 18.75 48.64
CA LYS A 759 -4.60 17.45 48.89
C LYS A 759 -4.01 16.24 48.12
N LEU A 760 -3.06 16.43 47.21
CA LEU A 760 -2.51 15.34 46.37
C LEU A 760 -0.99 15.23 46.55
N GLY A 761 -0.54 14.21 47.29
CA GLY A 761 0.89 13.98 47.57
C GLY A 761 1.67 13.30 46.43
N PRO A 762 3.02 13.24 46.51
CA PRO A 762 3.93 12.67 45.49
C PRO A 762 3.59 11.22 45.11
N PHE A 763 3.02 10.45 46.04
CA PHE A 763 2.57 9.07 45.83
C PHE A 763 1.50 8.96 44.73
N PHE A 764 0.61 9.94 44.61
CA PHE A 764 -0.41 9.97 43.56
C PHE A 764 0.22 10.04 42.16
N TYR A 765 1.29 10.83 42.00
CA TYR A 765 1.98 10.99 40.71
C TYR A 765 2.74 9.72 40.32
N VAL A 766 3.41 9.06 41.27
CA VAL A 766 4.08 7.77 41.01
C VAL A 766 3.06 6.67 40.69
N ALA A 767 1.98 6.55 41.46
CA ALA A 767 0.92 5.57 41.20
C ALA A 767 0.22 5.84 39.85
N ARG A 768 -0.02 7.11 39.51
CA ARG A 768 -0.55 7.53 38.21
C ARG A 768 0.43 7.26 37.07
N ALA A 769 1.73 7.44 37.27
CA ALA A 769 2.75 7.12 36.27
C ALA A 769 2.76 5.61 35.97
N ILE A 770 2.76 4.77 37.01
CA ILE A 770 2.69 3.31 36.89
C ILE A 770 1.37 2.89 36.24
N TYR A 771 0.24 3.46 36.65
CA TYR A 771 -1.06 3.17 36.06
C TYR A 771 -1.16 3.63 34.59
N SER A 772 -0.62 4.79 34.24
CA SER A 772 -0.60 5.32 32.87
C SER A 772 0.36 4.55 31.98
N LEU A 773 1.50 4.08 32.52
CA LEU A 773 2.42 3.16 31.85
C LEU A 773 1.75 1.81 31.60
N TYR A 774 1.11 1.23 32.63
CA TYR A 774 0.37 -0.02 32.50
C TYR A 774 -0.76 0.10 31.47
N LYS A 775 -1.66 1.07 31.64
CA LYS A 775 -2.77 1.34 30.71
C LYS A 775 -2.28 1.66 29.30
N GLY A 776 -1.19 2.42 29.19
CA GLY A 776 -0.54 2.75 27.94
C GLY A 776 -0.01 1.51 27.23
N LEU A 777 0.76 0.67 27.93
CA LEU A 777 1.32 -0.58 27.43
C LEU A 777 0.26 -1.64 27.12
N THR A 778 -0.95 -1.54 27.68
CA THR A 778 -2.08 -2.41 27.35
C THR A 778 -2.83 -2.04 26.06
N ASP A 779 -2.44 -0.98 25.35
CA ASP A 779 -3.01 -0.66 24.02
C ASP A 779 -2.71 -1.80 23.04
N PHE A 780 -3.77 -2.43 22.53
CA PHE A 780 -3.68 -3.62 21.68
C PHE A 780 -3.42 -3.31 20.21
N ASP A 781 -3.67 -2.09 19.75
CA ASP A 781 -3.60 -1.72 18.34
C ASP A 781 -2.35 -0.89 18.02
N ASN A 782 -1.95 -0.01 18.95
CA ASN A 782 -0.91 1.00 18.70
C ASN A 782 0.47 0.65 19.27
N ILE A 783 0.58 -0.44 20.01
CA ILE A 783 1.86 -0.92 20.53
C ILE A 783 2.21 -2.20 19.80
N PRO A 784 3.39 -2.31 19.16
CA PRO A 784 3.75 -3.48 18.37
C PRO A 784 3.60 -4.80 19.15
N ARG A 785 2.79 -5.72 18.61
CA ARG A 785 2.59 -7.06 19.15
C ARG A 785 2.58 -8.08 18.02
N ARG A 786 3.20 -9.23 18.29
CA ARG A 786 3.32 -10.37 17.39
C ARG A 786 2.79 -11.62 18.07
N TRP A 787 2.15 -12.46 17.29
CA TRP A 787 1.73 -13.80 17.69
C TRP A 787 2.14 -14.77 16.59
N GLU A 788 2.58 -15.95 16.99
CA GLU A 788 2.95 -17.02 16.08
C GLU A 788 2.03 -18.18 16.38
N LEU A 789 1.33 -18.67 15.36
CA LEU A 789 0.42 -19.80 15.47
C LEU A 789 0.96 -20.95 14.63
N ASP A 790 1.43 -21.99 15.30
CA ASP A 790 1.83 -23.24 14.68
C ASP A 790 0.58 -24.11 14.45
N LEU A 791 0.29 -24.43 13.18
CA LEU A 791 -0.93 -25.13 12.80
C LEU A 791 -0.91 -26.60 13.23
N ASP A 792 0.25 -27.24 13.30
CA ASP A 792 0.38 -28.62 13.76
C ASP A 792 0.12 -28.71 15.27
N LYS A 793 0.59 -27.70 16.03
CA LYS A 793 0.30 -27.61 17.46
C LYS A 793 -1.16 -27.28 17.74
N LEU A 794 -1.77 -26.40 16.95
CA LEU A 794 -3.19 -26.09 17.03
C LEU A 794 -4.04 -27.34 16.73
N LYS A 795 -3.72 -28.04 15.63
CA LYS A 795 -4.32 -29.32 15.24
C LYS A 795 -4.25 -30.33 16.37
N THR A 796 -3.05 -30.58 16.90
CA THR A 796 -2.83 -31.52 18.02
C THR A 796 -3.66 -31.16 19.25
N THR A 797 -3.75 -29.86 19.56
CA THR A 797 -4.55 -29.38 20.70
C THR A 797 -6.05 -29.60 20.45
N TYR A 798 -6.54 -29.30 19.25
CA TYR A 798 -7.94 -29.51 18.89
C TYR A 798 -8.31 -31.00 18.86
N GLN A 799 -7.42 -31.87 18.36
CA GLN A 799 -7.62 -33.32 18.41
C GLN A 799 -7.72 -33.84 19.85
N ARG A 800 -6.91 -33.28 20.75
CA ARG A 800 -6.90 -33.66 22.16
C ARG A 800 -8.18 -33.26 22.89
N PHE A 801 -8.70 -32.06 22.65
CA PHE A 801 -9.76 -31.46 23.47
C PHE A 801 -11.13 -31.32 22.78
N GLY A 802 -11.23 -31.47 21.46
CA GLY A 802 -12.45 -31.21 20.68
C GLY A 802 -12.73 -29.72 20.43
N GLU A 803 -12.27 -28.85 21.32
CA GLU A 803 -12.28 -27.40 21.20
C GLU A 803 -10.97 -26.83 21.77
N ILE A 804 -10.64 -25.58 21.45
CA ILE A 804 -9.49 -24.88 22.03
C ILE A 804 -9.89 -24.31 23.41
N PRO A 805 -9.31 -24.79 24.53
CA PRO A 805 -9.62 -24.27 25.84
C PRO A 805 -9.18 -22.80 25.99
N LYS A 806 -9.92 -22.00 26.78
CA LYS A 806 -9.57 -20.59 27.05
C LYS A 806 -8.16 -20.43 27.65
N SER A 807 -7.74 -21.37 28.51
CA SER A 807 -6.40 -21.42 29.10
C SER A 807 -5.30 -21.63 28.06
N CYS A 808 -5.61 -22.26 26.92
CA CYS A 808 -4.65 -22.60 25.88
C CYS A 808 -4.32 -21.46 24.92
N ARG A 809 -5.20 -20.46 24.84
CA ARG A 809 -5.08 -19.34 23.89
C ARG A 809 -3.69 -18.70 23.95
N SER A 810 -3.19 -18.39 25.15
CA SER A 810 -1.90 -17.71 25.27
C SER A 810 -0.71 -18.60 24.90
N SER A 811 -0.79 -19.91 25.15
CA SER A 811 0.29 -20.84 24.80
C SER A 811 0.37 -21.00 23.28
N LEU A 812 -0.77 -21.22 22.64
CA LEU A 812 -0.89 -21.41 21.20
C LEU A 812 -0.45 -20.18 20.40
N LEU A 813 -0.82 -18.97 20.84
CA LEU A 813 -0.40 -17.71 20.21
C LEU A 813 1.08 -17.37 20.40
N ASN A 814 1.79 -18.13 21.23
CA ASN A 814 3.24 -18.05 21.41
C ASN A 814 3.95 -19.22 20.69
N GLY A 815 3.29 -19.91 19.76
CA GLY A 815 3.85 -21.06 19.05
C GLY A 815 4.06 -22.32 19.92
N ASN A 816 3.42 -22.41 21.09
CA ASN A 816 3.61 -23.51 22.04
C ASN A 816 2.40 -24.45 22.11
N HIS A 817 2.64 -25.72 22.49
CA HIS A 817 1.58 -26.70 22.77
C HIS A 817 0.74 -26.30 23.98
N CYS A 818 -0.52 -26.76 24.03
CA CYS A 818 -1.37 -26.66 25.21
C CYS A 818 -1.72 -28.02 25.84
N LEU A 819 -0.71 -28.86 26.06
CA LEU A 819 -0.90 -30.14 26.77
C LEU A 819 -0.72 -29.94 28.28
N SER A 820 -1.41 -30.76 29.08
CA SER A 820 -1.60 -30.58 30.54
C SER A 820 -0.32 -30.61 31.39
N ASN A 821 0.74 -31.27 30.92
CA ASN A 821 2.03 -31.40 31.62
C ASN A 821 3.18 -31.47 30.59
N GLN A 822 4.36 -31.00 30.98
CA GLN A 822 5.60 -31.06 30.20
C GLN A 822 5.99 -32.51 29.84
N ASP A 823 5.70 -33.48 30.71
CA ASP A 823 5.93 -34.90 30.40
C ASP A 823 5.00 -35.42 29.28
N GLU A 824 3.73 -34.98 29.28
CA GLU A 824 2.78 -35.34 28.24
C GLU A 824 3.21 -34.76 26.90
N LYS A 825 3.70 -33.51 26.92
CA LYS A 825 4.26 -32.84 25.75
C LYS A 825 5.42 -33.63 25.15
N MET A 826 6.46 -33.93 25.94
CA MET A 826 7.63 -34.68 25.46
C MET A 826 7.24 -36.08 24.96
N ALA A 827 6.27 -36.72 25.60
CA ALA A 827 5.82 -38.04 25.20
C ALA A 827 5.04 -38.02 23.88
N VAL A 828 4.15 -37.03 23.70
CA VAL A 828 3.38 -36.83 22.46
C VAL A 828 4.30 -36.44 21.30
N GLU A 829 5.21 -35.47 21.50
CA GLU A 829 6.21 -35.08 20.50
C GLU A 829 7.00 -36.29 20.01
N LYS A 830 7.40 -37.19 20.92
CA LYS A 830 8.17 -38.38 20.55
C LYS A 830 7.39 -39.40 19.71
N VAL A 831 6.07 -39.48 19.87
CA VAL A 831 5.21 -40.33 19.04
C VAL A 831 4.94 -39.67 17.69
N LEU A 832 4.69 -38.36 17.68
CA LEU A 832 4.47 -37.60 16.46
C LEU A 832 5.72 -37.52 15.57
N ASP A 833 6.92 -37.47 16.15
CA ASP A 833 8.21 -37.60 15.44
C ASP A 833 8.34 -38.88 14.60
N GLN A 834 7.51 -39.89 14.87
CA GLN A 834 7.47 -41.15 14.12
C GLN A 834 6.34 -41.18 13.07
N ASN A 835 5.67 -40.05 12.84
CA ASN A 835 4.47 -39.93 12.01
C ASN A 835 3.34 -40.88 12.42
N PHE A 836 3.18 -41.13 13.72
CA PHE A 836 2.08 -41.94 14.24
C PHE A 836 0.91 -41.08 14.71
N THR A 837 -0.28 -41.63 14.53
CA THR A 837 -1.56 -41.02 14.85
C THR A 837 -2.02 -41.44 16.23
N ILE A 838 -2.18 -40.53 17.17
CA ILE A 838 -2.63 -40.87 18.53
C ILE A 838 -4.16 -40.96 18.58
N THR A 839 -4.70 -42.13 18.95
CA THR A 839 -6.15 -42.36 19.14
C THR A 839 -6.55 -42.26 20.60
N ALA A 840 -5.67 -42.68 21.51
CA ALA A 840 -5.87 -42.51 22.94
C ALA A 840 -4.53 -42.45 23.67
N SER A 841 -4.48 -41.75 24.80
CA SER A 841 -3.31 -41.71 25.67
C SER A 841 -3.66 -42.06 27.11
N LYS A 842 -2.71 -42.67 27.80
CA LYS A 842 -2.84 -43.04 29.22
C LYS A 842 -1.52 -42.77 29.93
N ARG A 843 -1.58 -42.02 31.04
CA ARG A 843 -0.41 -41.81 31.90
C ARG A 843 0.00 -43.12 32.59
N VAL A 844 1.29 -43.40 32.64
CA VAL A 844 1.89 -44.52 33.36
C VAL A 844 3.02 -44.04 34.27
N VAL A 845 3.53 -44.92 35.12
CA VAL A 845 4.70 -44.61 35.96
C VAL A 845 5.88 -44.29 35.04
N ASN A 846 6.44 -43.08 35.19
CA ASN A 846 7.55 -42.55 34.39
C ASN A 846 7.29 -42.47 32.87
N GLY A 847 6.07 -42.15 32.44
CA GLY A 847 5.79 -41.88 31.03
C GLY A 847 4.33 -41.96 30.62
N TYR A 848 4.11 -42.23 29.33
CA TYR A 848 2.80 -42.35 28.70
C TYR A 848 2.72 -43.60 27.82
N LYS A 849 1.54 -44.20 27.79
CA LYS A 849 1.14 -45.18 26.78
C LYS A 849 0.21 -44.53 25.78
N PHE A 850 0.39 -44.86 24.51
CA PHE A 850 -0.39 -44.37 23.39
C PHE A 850 -0.98 -45.55 22.62
N LYS A 851 -2.28 -45.47 22.32
CA LYS A 851 -2.87 -46.23 21.22
C LYS A 851 -2.70 -45.39 19.97
N VAL A 852 -2.19 -46.00 18.91
CA VAL A 852 -2.02 -45.33 17.62
C VAL A 852 -2.70 -46.14 16.53
N SER A 853 -3.19 -45.50 15.45
CA SER A 853 -3.92 -46.22 14.41
C SER A 853 -3.03 -47.15 13.57
N GLU A 854 -1.75 -46.83 13.45
CA GLU A 854 -0.80 -47.56 12.60
C GLU A 854 -0.22 -48.82 13.26
N CYS A 855 -0.44 -49.03 14.56
CA CYS A 855 0.13 -50.13 15.31
C CYS A 855 -0.96 -50.94 16.01
N LYS A 856 -0.89 -52.27 15.94
CA LYS A 856 -1.80 -53.16 16.68
C LYS A 856 -1.52 -53.15 18.18
N ASN A 857 -0.28 -52.83 18.56
CA ASN A 857 0.20 -52.82 19.93
C ASN A 857 0.31 -51.38 20.49
N GLU A 858 0.22 -51.26 21.82
CA GLU A 858 0.35 -49.97 22.51
C GLU A 858 1.80 -49.46 22.47
N LEU A 859 1.99 -48.19 22.11
CA LEU A 859 3.28 -47.53 22.18
C LEU A 859 3.54 -47.02 23.60
N THR A 860 4.69 -47.36 24.18
CA THR A 860 5.10 -46.87 25.50
C THR A 860 6.25 -45.89 25.33
N VAL A 861 6.05 -44.66 25.79
CA VAL A 861 7.09 -43.62 25.86
C VAL A 861 7.45 -43.40 27.32
N ARG A 862 8.73 -43.57 27.65
CA ARG A 862 9.24 -43.18 28.97
C ARG A 862 9.77 -41.76 28.91
N VAL A 863 9.45 -40.99 29.95
CA VAL A 863 9.94 -39.62 30.11
C VAL A 863 10.83 -39.59 31.33
N GLU A 864 12.10 -39.26 31.13
CA GLU A 864 13.09 -39.01 32.17
C GLU A 864 13.43 -37.50 32.16
N GLN A 865 14.03 -36.99 33.24
CA GLN A 865 14.07 -35.56 33.63
C GLN A 865 14.26 -34.51 32.52
N ASN A 866 14.80 -34.84 31.34
CA ASN A 866 14.83 -33.95 30.16
C ASN A 866 14.72 -34.68 28.79
N PHE A 867 14.31 -35.95 28.72
CA PHE A 867 14.22 -36.66 27.44
C PHE A 867 13.13 -37.75 27.42
N ALA A 868 12.50 -37.93 26.25
CA ALA A 868 11.52 -38.98 26.00
C ALA A 868 12.09 -40.07 25.07
N ARG A 869 11.86 -41.35 25.43
CA ARG A 869 12.31 -42.51 24.63
C ARG A 869 11.14 -43.44 24.34
N LEU A 870 10.94 -43.75 23.05
CA LEU A 870 10.02 -44.79 22.60
C LEU A 870 10.59 -46.15 23.01
N PHE A 871 9.85 -46.90 23.81
CA PHE A 871 10.31 -48.13 24.47
C PHE A 871 9.68 -49.40 23.86
N SER A 872 8.63 -49.26 23.05
CA SER A 872 8.04 -50.36 22.29
C SER A 872 8.10 -50.10 20.79
N SER A 873 8.27 -51.16 20.01
CA SER A 873 8.27 -51.13 18.55
C SER A 873 6.85 -51.28 18.02
N CYS A 874 6.49 -50.48 17.02
CA CYS A 874 5.22 -50.58 16.31
C CYS A 874 5.15 -51.91 15.56
N GLU A 875 4.12 -52.71 15.84
CA GLU A 875 3.79 -53.91 15.09
C GLU A 875 2.63 -53.56 14.15
N LYS A 876 2.91 -53.51 12.83
CA LYS A 876 1.96 -53.07 11.81
C LYS A 876 0.84 -54.10 11.57
#